data_AF-A0A9P6JE50-F1
#
_entry.id   AF-A0A9P6JE50-F1
#
_cell.length_a   1.000
_cell.length_b   1.000
_cell.length_c   1.000
_cell.angle_alpha   90.00
_cell.angle_beta   90.00
_cell.angle_gamma   90.00
#
_symmetry.space_group_name_H-M   'P 1'
#
loop_
_entity.id
_entity.type
_entity.pdbx_description
1 polymer ?
#
loop_
_entity_poly.entity_id
_entity_poly.type
_entity_poly.pdbx_seq_one_letter_code
_entity_poly.pdbx_strand_id
1 'polypeptide(L)'
;MKFSKSQSYSLLAAMVAVAGTASAHRSHIQPFGPELAHKEFHAPSAMSSSSRFFDLSRESEVLFSGSAADPKQVALDFVEQEHQLTGADYIVKNAYTSKHNGVTHVYLRQRIGDREVVNGDMNINVDRDGNVISFGNSFYKGSSRQKRSLTAKQWLKQEAESIQEQGRQLAFGGWRHRSQRHGVQTEFDAPAKGEISPQDALLSFARFLNIEIPRPETMDVVVTSSLHSGAVEAVMTNCPLTADGKVPVTQAYIQTDDGELELVYDFKVEMKDTDNWFHVQVHAESGKVMQVIDWVADATYNVFPMGINDPEDGKRRLVVDPEHHAASPIGWHRHGQNKNFTTTIGNNVNAGENRRNGNDWQNNPRPEGKVGKDGELTFDFDLDLSKDPVSYVDAAVTNLFYWNNQVHDVFHHYGFDEQSGNFQENNFDRGGLGNDAVIANAQDGSGYNNANFATPPDGQHGKMRMYVWDVTEVARDGDLESGIIIHEYAHGISTRLTGGPANSGCLGWGEAGGMGEGWGDFFATMFRQKKHHDYDSEFDMGGYANGGQGIRRFSYSTSLKTNPSTFKIMDGPAYWGVHAKGEVWAEMLFEVYQNLHLRLPFTEDWYTDDTVKYANTLVLQLVVDGLKLQPCSPSFIQARDAIIQAERVLTKGKYHCDIWKAFSKRGLGPKAKVVGANSPFGSVRTESFDLPKACADEDY
;
A
#
# COMPACT_ATOMS: atom_id res chain seq x y z
N MET A 1 -12.08 60.50 17.33
CA MET A 1 -12.81 59.71 16.30
C MET A 1 -11.99 59.67 15.04
N LYS A 2 -11.46 58.51 14.66
CA LYS A 2 -10.66 58.29 13.45
C LYS A 2 -11.33 57.20 12.60
N PHE A 3 -11.75 57.56 11.39
CA PHE A 3 -12.00 56.76 10.18
C PHE A 3 -12.15 57.80 9.05
N SER A 4 -11.84 57.62 7.77
CA SER A 4 -11.11 56.66 6.94
C SER A 4 -11.08 57.25 5.51
N LYS A 5 -10.29 56.66 4.60
CA LYS A 5 -10.40 56.58 3.12
C LYS A 5 -9.33 57.28 2.29
N SER A 6 -8.63 56.47 1.49
CA SER A 6 -8.36 56.68 0.05
C SER A 6 -8.02 55.32 -0.58
N GLN A 7 -8.92 54.71 -1.36
CA GLN A 7 -8.98 54.75 -2.84
C GLN A 7 -7.77 54.04 -3.49
N SER A 8 -7.90 52.82 -4.03
CA SER A 8 -8.49 52.45 -5.34
C SER A 8 -7.66 52.94 -6.53
N TYR A 9 -7.04 52.04 -7.31
CA TYR A 9 -7.40 51.69 -8.71
C TYR A 9 -6.28 50.94 -9.48
N SER A 10 -6.70 49.84 -10.11
CA SER A 10 -6.33 49.30 -11.45
C SER A 10 -4.91 48.80 -11.79
N LEU A 11 -4.84 47.46 -11.94
CA LEU A 11 -4.57 46.68 -13.17
C LEU A 11 -3.40 47.05 -14.13
N LEU A 12 -2.67 45.97 -14.45
CA LEU A 12 -1.84 45.64 -15.62
C LEU A 12 -0.31 45.91 -15.58
N ALA A 13 0.39 44.78 -15.36
CA ALA A 13 1.40 44.17 -16.22
C ALA A 13 2.80 44.82 -16.40
N ALA A 14 3.82 44.12 -15.89
CA ALA A 14 4.95 43.65 -16.69
C ALA A 14 5.73 42.54 -15.96
N MET A 15 5.92 41.43 -16.69
CA MET A 15 6.69 40.23 -16.35
C MET A 15 8.17 40.51 -16.12
N VAL A 16 8.79 39.81 -15.16
CA VAL A 16 10.07 39.09 -15.37
C VAL A 16 10.04 37.82 -14.51
N ALA A 17 10.26 36.69 -15.18
CA ALA A 17 10.29 35.34 -14.65
C ALA A 17 11.43 35.13 -13.64
N VAL A 18 11.13 34.43 -12.55
CA VAL A 18 12.06 33.43 -12.00
C VAL A 18 11.45 32.09 -12.36
N ALA A 19 11.98 31.50 -13.43
CA ALA A 19 11.84 30.09 -13.73
C ALA A 19 12.54 29.31 -12.60
N GLY A 20 11.77 28.94 -11.58
CA GLY A 20 12.00 27.69 -10.86
C GLY A 20 11.10 26.67 -11.54
N THR A 21 11.68 25.77 -12.32
CA THR A 21 10.99 24.58 -12.82
C THR A 21 10.58 23.76 -11.61
N ALA A 22 9.34 23.93 -11.14
CA ALA A 22 8.68 22.90 -10.36
C ALA A 22 8.53 21.72 -11.33
N SER A 23 9.40 20.72 -11.20
CA SER A 23 9.20 19.46 -11.90
C SER A 23 7.83 18.95 -11.46
N ALA A 24 6.93 18.76 -12.42
CA ALA A 24 5.72 18.00 -12.16
C ALA A 24 6.16 16.67 -11.56
N HIS A 25 5.56 16.28 -10.44
CA HIS A 25 5.84 15.01 -9.78
C HIS A 25 4.54 14.24 -9.76
N ARG A 26 4.64 12.91 -9.66
CA ARG A 26 3.58 12.02 -10.10
C ARG A 26 2.25 12.06 -9.31
N SER A 27 1.31 11.21 -9.61
CA SER A 27 0.10 10.87 -8.85
C SER A 27 0.10 9.35 -8.77
N HIS A 28 0.32 8.79 -7.58
CA HIS A 28 0.63 7.37 -7.45
C HIS A 28 -0.69 6.63 -7.22
N ILE A 29 -1.22 5.98 -8.26
CA ILE A 29 -2.34 5.04 -8.13
C ILE A 29 -1.73 3.66 -8.16
N GLN A 30 -1.95 2.83 -7.13
CA GLN A 30 -1.52 1.44 -7.24
C GLN A 30 -2.30 0.75 -8.35
N PRO A 31 -1.63 0.12 -9.33
CA PRO A 31 -2.31 -0.62 -10.35
C PRO A 31 -3.22 -1.68 -9.73
N PHE A 32 -4.49 -1.66 -10.10
CA PHE A 32 -5.45 -2.68 -9.68
C PHE A 32 -6.29 -3.10 -10.87
N GLY A 33 -6.83 -4.31 -10.81
CA GLY A 33 -7.74 -4.81 -11.81
C GLY A 33 -8.05 -6.29 -11.57
N PRO A 34 -8.84 -6.89 -12.46
CA PRO A 34 -9.30 -8.25 -12.25
C PRO A 34 -8.17 -9.30 -12.25
N GLU A 35 -8.21 -10.22 -11.28
CA GLU A 35 -7.32 -11.38 -11.21
C GLU A 35 -7.93 -12.61 -11.92
N LEU A 36 -7.31 -12.99 -13.04
CA LEU A 36 -7.79 -14.11 -13.85
C LEU A 36 -7.24 -15.45 -13.34
N ALA A 37 -8.00 -16.15 -12.50
CA ALA A 37 -7.61 -17.45 -11.94
C ALA A 37 -7.38 -18.56 -13.00
N HIS A 38 -7.90 -18.37 -14.22
CA HIS A 38 -7.78 -19.31 -15.33
C HIS A 38 -6.59 -19.06 -16.26
N LYS A 39 -5.75 -18.04 -15.96
CA LYS A 39 -4.53 -17.73 -16.72
C LYS A 39 -3.53 -18.89 -16.58
N GLU A 40 -2.97 -19.32 -17.69
CA GLU A 40 -2.11 -20.50 -17.72
C GLU A 40 -0.78 -20.20 -18.41
N PHE A 41 0.27 -20.91 -18.00
CA PHE A 41 1.55 -20.96 -18.67
C PHE A 41 1.97 -22.42 -18.83
N HIS A 42 2.33 -22.81 -20.04
CA HIS A 42 2.67 -24.17 -20.40
C HIS A 42 4.05 -24.23 -21.04
N ALA A 43 4.84 -25.22 -20.62
CA ALA A 43 6.15 -25.56 -21.18
C ALA A 43 6.37 -27.09 -21.11
N PRO A 44 7.16 -27.70 -22.03
CA PRO A 44 7.48 -29.13 -22.01
C PRO A 44 8.04 -29.62 -20.67
N SER A 45 7.63 -30.82 -20.22
CA SER A 45 7.82 -31.35 -18.86
C SER A 45 9.25 -31.67 -18.39
N ALA A 46 10.30 -31.19 -19.06
CA ALA A 46 11.68 -31.36 -18.58
C ALA A 46 12.05 -30.41 -17.41
N MET A 47 11.20 -29.44 -17.05
CA MET A 47 11.47 -28.47 -15.98
C MET A 47 10.66 -28.66 -14.69
N SER A 48 9.85 -29.72 -14.58
CA SER A 48 9.13 -30.06 -13.35
C SER A 48 9.40 -31.51 -12.95
N SER A 49 10.50 -31.75 -12.23
CA SER A 49 10.59 -32.93 -11.35
C SER A 49 11.59 -32.74 -10.21
N SER A 50 11.05 -32.46 -9.03
CA SER A 50 11.65 -32.88 -7.76
C SER A 50 11.31 -34.35 -7.51
N SER A 51 11.82 -35.27 -8.32
CA SER A 51 11.83 -36.69 -7.93
C SER A 51 12.87 -37.46 -8.72
N ARG A 52 13.88 -37.94 -7.99
CA ARG A 52 14.82 -38.97 -8.43
C ARG A 52 14.02 -40.16 -8.91
N PHE A 53 14.22 -40.60 -10.16
CA PHE A 53 14.56 -41.96 -10.56
C PHE A 53 14.71 -41.97 -12.08
N PHE A 54 15.83 -42.50 -12.55
CA PHE A 54 16.21 -42.57 -13.97
C PHE A 54 15.21 -43.41 -14.77
N ASP A 55 14.61 -42.80 -15.80
CA ASP A 55 14.05 -43.52 -16.94
C ASP A 55 14.60 -42.92 -18.23
N LEU A 56 15.32 -43.72 -19.00
CA LEU A 56 16.04 -43.36 -20.23
C LEU A 56 15.20 -43.77 -21.45
N SER A 57 14.02 -43.16 -21.63
CA SER A 57 13.29 -43.17 -22.92
C SER A 57 12.03 -42.29 -22.91
N ARG A 58 12.17 -40.98 -22.71
CA ARG A 58 11.09 -40.03 -23.05
C ARG A 58 11.59 -39.02 -24.06
N GLU A 59 11.11 -39.17 -25.30
CA GLU A 59 11.12 -38.10 -26.29
C GLU A 59 10.58 -36.82 -25.63
N SER A 60 11.28 -35.70 -25.82
CA SER A 60 10.81 -34.40 -25.38
C SER A 60 9.44 -34.15 -26.00
N GLU A 61 8.38 -34.10 -25.18
CA GLU A 61 7.05 -33.72 -25.64
C GLU A 61 7.11 -32.28 -26.15
N VAL A 62 7.18 -32.12 -27.46
CA VAL A 62 7.10 -30.82 -28.12
C VAL A 62 5.63 -30.42 -28.16
N LEU A 63 5.29 -29.20 -27.73
CA LEU A 63 3.90 -28.74 -27.63
C LEU A 63 3.22 -28.70 -29.01
N PHE A 64 3.98 -28.32 -30.04
CA PHE A 64 3.56 -28.30 -31.44
C PHE A 64 4.80 -28.10 -32.33
N SER A 65 4.85 -28.75 -33.49
CA SER A 65 5.94 -28.60 -34.45
C SER A 65 5.40 -28.25 -35.82
N GLY A 66 6.00 -27.27 -36.47
CA GLY A 66 5.70 -26.88 -37.84
C GLY A 66 6.96 -26.59 -38.65
N SER A 67 6.82 -25.83 -39.73
CA SER A 67 7.96 -25.49 -40.58
C SER A 67 8.84 -24.42 -39.93
N ALA A 68 10.10 -24.75 -39.66
CA ALA A 68 11.13 -23.81 -39.20
C ALA A 68 11.30 -22.57 -40.11
N ALA A 69 10.83 -22.65 -41.36
CA ALA A 69 10.93 -21.55 -42.32
C ALA A 69 10.01 -20.36 -42.00
N ASP A 70 8.92 -20.57 -41.24
CA ASP A 70 8.03 -19.50 -40.80
C ASP A 70 7.54 -19.72 -39.36
N PRO A 71 8.37 -19.37 -38.35
CA PRO A 71 8.03 -19.56 -36.95
C PRO A 71 6.79 -18.77 -36.50
N LYS A 72 6.45 -17.67 -37.19
CA LYS A 72 5.21 -16.92 -36.91
C LYS A 72 4.01 -17.75 -37.33
N GLN A 73 4.04 -18.34 -38.53
CA GLN A 73 2.95 -19.19 -38.99
C GLN A 73 2.79 -20.44 -38.12
N VAL A 74 3.90 -21.04 -37.64
CA VAL A 74 3.83 -22.15 -36.67
C VAL A 74 3.04 -21.76 -35.42
N ALA A 75 3.27 -20.56 -34.86
CA ALA A 75 2.52 -20.10 -33.70
C ALA A 75 1.02 -19.91 -33.99
N LEU A 76 0.66 -19.45 -35.19
CA LEU A 76 -0.74 -19.30 -35.59
C LEU A 76 -1.42 -20.64 -35.82
N ASP A 77 -0.72 -21.58 -36.48
CA ASP A 77 -1.22 -22.94 -36.70
C ASP A 77 -1.46 -23.66 -35.36
N PHE A 78 -0.57 -23.47 -34.38
CA PHE A 78 -0.74 -23.98 -33.02
C PHE A 78 -2.03 -23.45 -32.37
N VAL A 79 -2.28 -22.15 -32.47
CA VAL A 79 -3.48 -21.50 -31.90
C VAL A 79 -4.75 -21.99 -32.59
N GLU A 80 -4.73 -22.15 -33.92
CA GLU A 80 -5.90 -22.62 -34.67
C GLU A 80 -6.21 -24.10 -34.44
N GLN A 81 -5.18 -24.95 -34.34
CA GLN A 81 -5.34 -26.40 -34.24
C GLN A 81 -5.55 -26.89 -32.80
N GLU A 82 -4.73 -26.44 -31.86
CA GLU A 82 -4.76 -26.93 -30.47
C GLU A 82 -5.74 -26.15 -29.59
N HIS A 83 -5.94 -24.87 -29.87
CA HIS A 83 -6.87 -24.02 -29.11
C HIS A 83 -8.22 -23.80 -29.81
N GLN A 84 -8.41 -24.36 -31.01
CA GLN A 84 -9.67 -24.29 -31.79
C GLN A 84 -10.15 -22.85 -32.02
N LEU A 85 -9.21 -21.92 -32.14
CA LEU A 85 -9.49 -20.52 -32.44
C LEU A 85 -9.39 -20.26 -33.94
N THR A 86 -9.99 -19.18 -34.40
CA THR A 86 -9.88 -18.72 -35.79
C THR A 86 -9.31 -17.32 -35.82
N GLY A 87 -8.83 -16.86 -36.98
CA GLY A 87 -8.40 -15.47 -37.16
C GLY A 87 -9.49 -14.40 -36.90
N ALA A 88 -10.73 -14.79 -36.61
CA ALA A 88 -11.78 -13.88 -36.13
C ALA A 88 -11.75 -13.65 -34.61
N ASP A 89 -11.14 -14.57 -33.84
CA ASP A 89 -11.16 -14.61 -32.38
C ASP A 89 -9.97 -13.86 -31.75
N TYR A 90 -8.98 -13.47 -32.55
CA TYR A 90 -7.81 -12.75 -32.08
C TYR A 90 -7.21 -11.84 -33.16
N ILE A 91 -6.34 -10.94 -32.71
CA ILE A 91 -5.47 -10.15 -33.57
C ILE A 91 -4.01 -10.34 -33.15
N VAL A 92 -3.10 -10.34 -34.13
CA VAL A 92 -1.65 -10.40 -33.87
C VAL A 92 -1.17 -9.00 -33.51
N LYS A 93 -0.81 -8.76 -32.24
CA LYS A 93 -0.31 -7.46 -31.79
C LYS A 93 1.17 -7.27 -32.14
N ASN A 94 1.97 -8.33 -32.05
CA ASN A 94 3.39 -8.28 -32.37
C ASN A 94 3.95 -9.68 -32.71
N ALA A 95 5.00 -9.72 -33.52
CA ALA A 95 5.78 -10.93 -33.78
C ALA A 95 7.23 -10.57 -34.11
N TYR A 96 8.21 -11.12 -33.38
CA TYR A 96 9.63 -10.86 -33.63
C TYR A 96 10.53 -12.00 -33.16
N THR A 97 11.74 -12.08 -33.75
CA THR A 97 12.73 -13.12 -33.42
C THR A 97 13.91 -12.54 -32.66
N SER A 98 14.21 -13.15 -31.51
CA SER A 98 15.36 -12.84 -30.67
C SER A 98 16.67 -13.27 -31.35
N LYS A 99 17.50 -12.28 -31.74
CA LYS A 99 18.70 -12.51 -32.56
C LYS A 99 19.74 -13.46 -31.93
N HIS A 100 19.85 -13.47 -30.60
CA HIS A 100 20.90 -14.20 -29.90
C HIS A 100 20.60 -15.69 -29.70
N ASN A 101 19.31 -16.09 -29.73
CA ASN A 101 18.88 -17.47 -29.47
C ASN A 101 18.00 -18.06 -30.58
N GLY A 102 17.51 -17.24 -31.52
CA GLY A 102 16.67 -17.64 -32.63
C GLY A 102 15.20 -17.89 -32.26
N VAL A 103 14.77 -17.58 -31.03
CA VAL A 103 13.38 -17.79 -30.60
C VAL A 103 12.49 -16.68 -31.15
N THR A 104 11.39 -17.06 -31.78
CA THR A 104 10.34 -16.15 -32.26
C THR A 104 9.22 -16.05 -31.25
N HIS A 105 8.88 -14.82 -30.86
CA HIS A 105 7.83 -14.48 -29.92
C HIS A 105 6.63 -13.94 -30.69
N VAL A 106 5.44 -14.51 -30.50
CA VAL A 106 4.19 -14.07 -31.13
C VAL A 106 3.17 -13.71 -30.04
N TYR A 107 2.61 -12.51 -30.12
CA TYR A 107 1.67 -11.98 -29.14
C TYR A 107 0.31 -11.73 -29.78
N LEU A 108 -0.72 -12.36 -29.22
CA LEU A 108 -2.09 -12.30 -29.67
C LEU A 108 -2.97 -11.64 -28.60
N ARG A 109 -3.96 -10.89 -29.06
CA ARG A 109 -5.00 -10.28 -28.22
C ARG A 109 -6.35 -10.82 -28.65
N GLN A 110 -7.15 -11.32 -27.70
CA GLN A 110 -8.47 -11.85 -27.98
C GLN A 110 -9.38 -10.72 -28.49
N ARG A 111 -10.28 -11.09 -29.41
CA ARG A 111 -11.26 -10.21 -30.00
C ARG A 111 -12.62 -10.91 -30.05
N ILE A 112 -13.67 -10.21 -29.62
CA ILE A 112 -15.05 -10.70 -29.68
C ILE A 112 -15.85 -9.72 -30.53
N GLY A 113 -16.24 -10.15 -31.73
CA GLY A 113 -16.86 -9.27 -32.72
C GLY A 113 -15.84 -8.29 -33.29
N ASP A 114 -16.02 -7.01 -33.03
CA ASP A 114 -15.15 -5.89 -33.42
C ASP A 114 -14.35 -5.30 -32.24
N ARG A 115 -14.53 -5.81 -31.01
CA ARG A 115 -13.92 -5.29 -29.79
C ARG A 115 -12.82 -6.21 -29.25
N GLU A 116 -11.72 -5.63 -28.80
CA GLU A 116 -10.65 -6.34 -28.10
C GLU A 116 -11.09 -6.69 -26.66
N VAL A 117 -10.54 -7.76 -26.09
CA VAL A 117 -10.62 -8.07 -24.65
C VAL A 117 -9.33 -7.61 -23.98
N VAL A 118 -9.35 -6.52 -23.20
CA VAL A 118 -8.14 -5.79 -22.76
C VAL A 118 -7.17 -6.59 -21.89
N ASN A 119 -7.64 -7.63 -21.20
CA ASN A 119 -6.85 -8.55 -20.38
C ASN A 119 -6.87 -10.00 -20.93
N GLY A 120 -7.30 -10.19 -22.18
CA GLY A 120 -7.30 -11.47 -22.88
C GLY A 120 -6.11 -11.61 -23.83
N ASP A 121 -4.97 -12.06 -23.31
CA ASP A 121 -3.70 -12.16 -24.03
C ASP A 121 -3.24 -13.60 -24.21
N MET A 122 -2.52 -13.87 -25.29
CA MET A 122 -1.83 -15.13 -25.51
C MET A 122 -0.44 -14.85 -26.09
N ASN A 123 0.60 -15.42 -25.50
CA ASN A 123 1.97 -15.32 -25.98
C ASN A 123 2.51 -16.71 -26.34
N ILE A 124 3.08 -16.86 -27.53
CA ILE A 124 3.59 -18.13 -28.04
C ILE A 124 5.06 -17.95 -28.43
N ASN A 125 5.91 -18.87 -27.97
CA ASN A 125 7.35 -18.84 -28.23
C ASN A 125 7.76 -20.05 -29.07
N VAL A 126 8.33 -19.80 -30.25
CA VAL A 126 8.73 -20.82 -31.23
C VAL A 126 10.25 -20.81 -31.39
N ASP A 127 10.90 -21.96 -31.28
CA ASP A 127 12.35 -22.07 -31.46
C ASP A 127 12.78 -22.02 -32.94
N ARG A 128 14.10 -22.09 -33.18
CA ARG A 128 14.70 -22.04 -34.52
C ARG A 128 14.31 -23.23 -35.41
N ASP A 129 13.88 -24.33 -34.80
CA ASP A 129 13.58 -25.59 -35.46
C ASP A 129 12.07 -25.71 -35.77
N GLY A 130 11.29 -24.67 -35.45
CA GLY A 130 9.85 -24.61 -35.71
C GLY A 130 9.02 -25.30 -34.64
N ASN A 131 9.53 -25.40 -33.41
CA ASN A 131 8.81 -26.00 -32.28
C ASN A 131 8.26 -24.94 -31.33
N VAL A 132 7.02 -25.09 -30.89
CA VAL A 132 6.47 -24.29 -29.78
C VAL A 132 7.08 -24.79 -28.48
N ILE A 133 7.85 -23.94 -27.82
CA ILE A 133 8.60 -24.28 -26.60
C ILE A 133 7.94 -23.76 -25.33
N SER A 134 7.03 -22.79 -25.45
CA SER A 134 6.14 -22.36 -24.37
C SER A 134 5.01 -21.50 -24.90
N PHE A 135 3.90 -21.46 -24.18
CA PHE A 135 2.88 -20.44 -24.38
C PHE A 135 2.22 -20.07 -23.05
N GLY A 136 1.70 -18.84 -22.99
CA GLY A 136 0.79 -18.40 -21.94
C GLY A 136 -0.56 -17.98 -22.54
N ASN A 137 -1.63 -18.16 -21.78
CA ASN A 137 -2.99 -17.90 -22.25
C ASN A 137 -3.88 -17.34 -21.12
N SER A 138 -4.50 -16.18 -21.35
CA SER A 138 -5.54 -15.58 -20.52
C SER A 138 -6.81 -15.26 -21.30
N PHE A 139 -7.03 -15.89 -22.46
CA PHE A 139 -8.25 -15.69 -23.25
C PHE A 139 -9.48 -16.16 -22.45
N TYR A 140 -10.54 -15.39 -22.55
CA TYR A 140 -11.83 -15.69 -21.96
C TYR A 140 -12.37 -17.05 -22.43
N LYS A 141 -12.73 -17.91 -21.46
CA LYS A 141 -13.15 -19.31 -21.68
C LYS A 141 -14.68 -19.52 -21.68
N GLY A 142 -15.48 -18.49 -21.40
CA GLY A 142 -16.94 -18.62 -21.31
C GLY A 142 -17.62 -18.90 -22.66
N SER A 143 -18.86 -19.41 -22.62
CA SER A 143 -19.60 -19.76 -23.84
C SER A 143 -19.97 -18.51 -24.62
N SER A 144 -19.39 -18.31 -25.80
CA SER A 144 -19.84 -17.31 -26.78
C SER A 144 -21.22 -17.70 -27.33
N ARG A 145 -22.27 -17.52 -26.53
CA ARG A 145 -23.66 -17.67 -26.96
C ARG A 145 -24.47 -16.44 -26.58
N GLN A 146 -24.20 -15.32 -27.25
CA GLN A 146 -25.27 -14.41 -27.66
C GLN A 146 -25.12 -13.94 -29.12
N LYS A 147 -26.19 -14.29 -29.85
CA LYS A 147 -26.74 -13.82 -31.13
C LYS A 147 -25.78 -13.36 -32.24
N ARG A 148 -25.76 -14.17 -33.31
CA ARG A 148 -25.37 -13.78 -34.68
C ARG A 148 -25.77 -12.34 -34.99
N SER A 149 -24.77 -11.46 -35.04
CA SER A 149 -24.83 -10.18 -35.74
C SER A 149 -24.97 -10.41 -37.24
N LEU A 150 -25.75 -9.56 -37.89
CA LEU A 150 -26.16 -9.66 -39.29
C LEU A 150 -24.94 -9.70 -40.23
N THR A 151 -25.03 -10.49 -41.31
CA THR A 151 -23.98 -10.48 -42.34
C THR A 151 -23.91 -9.11 -43.03
N ALA A 152 -22.74 -8.70 -43.53
CA ALA A 152 -22.55 -7.42 -44.23
C ALA A 152 -23.58 -7.16 -45.37
N LYS A 153 -24.10 -8.24 -45.98
CA LYS A 153 -25.18 -8.19 -46.98
C LYS A 153 -26.56 -7.83 -46.41
N GLN A 154 -26.82 -8.16 -45.15
CA GLN A 154 -28.06 -7.84 -44.44
C GLN A 154 -28.03 -6.41 -43.88
N TRP A 155 -26.87 -5.93 -43.45
CA TRP A 155 -26.65 -4.52 -43.07
C TRP A 155 -26.87 -3.57 -44.28
N LEU A 156 -26.28 -3.87 -45.44
CA LEU A 156 -26.46 -3.09 -46.67
C LEU A 156 -27.93 -2.97 -47.14
N LYS A 157 -28.77 -3.95 -46.81
CA LYS A 157 -30.19 -3.96 -47.20
C LYS A 157 -31.03 -3.05 -46.29
N GLN A 158 -30.68 -2.95 -45.01
CA GLN A 158 -31.33 -2.08 -44.04
C GLN A 158 -31.03 -0.60 -44.32
N GLU A 159 -29.80 -0.28 -44.73
CA GLU A 159 -29.39 1.07 -45.11
C GLU A 159 -30.09 1.55 -46.39
N ALA A 160 -30.23 0.67 -47.39
CA ALA A 160 -30.89 1.00 -48.65
C ALA A 160 -32.41 1.23 -48.49
N GLU A 161 -33.07 0.53 -47.58
CA GLU A 161 -34.49 0.70 -47.27
C GLU A 161 -34.73 2.01 -46.46
N SER A 162 -33.82 2.40 -45.56
CA SER A 162 -33.95 3.66 -44.79
C SER A 162 -33.74 4.94 -45.63
N ILE A 163 -32.89 4.88 -46.66
CA ILE A 163 -32.61 5.99 -47.59
C ILE A 163 -33.83 6.32 -48.45
N GLN A 164 -34.67 5.34 -48.78
CA GLN A 164 -35.83 5.53 -49.65
C GLN A 164 -37.02 6.17 -48.91
N GLU A 165 -37.06 6.05 -47.58
CA GLU A 165 -38.17 6.53 -46.74
C GLU A 165 -37.93 7.97 -46.22
N GLN A 166 -36.66 8.36 -46.01
CA GLN A 166 -36.29 9.75 -45.67
C GLN A 166 -36.34 10.73 -46.86
N GLY A 167 -36.37 10.23 -48.10
CA GLY A 167 -36.52 11.03 -49.31
C GLY A 167 -37.92 11.62 -49.56
N ARG A 168 -38.91 11.37 -48.68
CA ARG A 168 -40.32 11.69 -48.96
C ARG A 168 -41.03 12.62 -47.98
N GLN A 169 -40.33 13.28 -47.05
CA GLN A 169 -40.95 14.29 -46.20
C GLN A 169 -40.06 15.53 -45.95
N LEU A 170 -40.02 16.44 -46.92
CA LEU A 170 -39.80 17.88 -46.68
C LEU A 170 -40.65 18.69 -47.67
N ALA A 171 -41.70 19.36 -47.18
CA ALA A 171 -42.29 20.52 -47.83
C ALA A 171 -43.10 21.39 -46.82
N PHE A 172 -42.47 22.48 -46.35
CA PHE A 172 -42.95 23.88 -46.32
C PHE A 172 -42.67 24.69 -45.04
N GLY A 173 -41.98 25.82 -45.24
CA GLY A 173 -41.90 27.03 -44.39
C GLY A 173 -40.80 26.99 -43.32
N GLY A 174 -39.62 27.60 -43.49
CA GLY A 174 -39.36 29.04 -43.66
C GLY A 174 -39.13 29.67 -42.26
N TRP A 175 -38.00 30.27 -41.86
CA TRP A 175 -37.08 31.22 -42.51
C TRP A 175 -35.64 31.15 -41.93
N ARG A 176 -34.70 31.65 -42.74
CA ARG A 176 -33.23 31.79 -42.60
C ARG A 176 -32.79 32.67 -41.40
N HIS A 177 -31.61 32.47 -40.79
CA HIS A 177 -30.23 32.79 -41.25
C HIS A 177 -29.20 31.98 -40.42
N ARG A 178 -28.33 31.10 -40.96
CA ARG A 178 -27.02 31.29 -41.65
C ARG A 178 -26.05 32.21 -40.89
N SER A 179 -24.91 31.74 -40.35
CA SER A 179 -23.69 31.32 -41.08
C SER A 179 -22.84 30.28 -40.30
N GLN A 180 -22.59 29.09 -40.86
CA GLN A 180 -21.32 28.62 -41.50
C GLN A 180 -20.07 28.44 -40.61
N ARG A 181 -19.68 27.17 -40.41
CA ARG A 181 -18.44 26.58 -40.97
C ARG A 181 -18.58 25.06 -41.07
N HIS A 182 -18.26 24.51 -42.23
CA HIS A 182 -18.25 23.08 -42.52
C HIS A 182 -17.02 22.42 -41.88
N GLY A 183 -17.25 21.54 -40.91
CA GLY A 183 -16.43 20.38 -40.61
C GLY A 183 -17.35 19.17 -40.67
N VAL A 184 -16.98 18.15 -41.43
CA VAL A 184 -17.71 16.87 -41.42
C VAL A 184 -17.40 16.21 -40.08
N GLN A 185 -18.27 16.43 -39.09
CA GLN A 185 -18.34 15.59 -37.88
C GLN A 185 -19.14 14.35 -38.28
N THR A 186 -18.46 13.22 -38.47
CA THR A 186 -19.11 11.92 -38.37
C THR A 186 -19.32 11.65 -36.88
N GLU A 187 -20.56 11.79 -36.44
CA GLU A 187 -21.01 11.48 -35.07
C GLU A 187 -20.66 10.03 -34.74
N PHE A 188 -20.04 9.83 -33.57
CA PHE A 188 -19.97 8.53 -32.91
C PHE A 188 -21.40 8.05 -32.70
N ASP A 189 -21.71 6.79 -33.03
CA ASP A 189 -23.06 6.24 -32.83
C ASP A 189 -23.53 6.56 -31.41
N ALA A 190 -24.74 7.11 -31.28
CA ALA A 190 -25.31 7.47 -29.99
C ALA A 190 -25.25 6.24 -29.04
N PRO A 191 -24.89 6.43 -27.76
CA PRO A 191 -24.70 5.32 -26.83
C PRO A 191 -25.92 4.41 -26.83
N ALA A 192 -25.69 3.09 -26.85
CA ALA A 192 -26.77 2.12 -26.75
C ALA A 192 -27.54 2.37 -25.44
N LYS A 193 -28.83 2.04 -25.42
CA LYS A 193 -29.74 2.37 -24.33
C LYS A 193 -29.26 1.76 -22.99
N GLY A 194 -28.54 2.54 -22.18
CA GLY A 194 -27.93 2.10 -20.90
C GLY A 194 -26.46 2.50 -20.72
N GLU A 195 -25.73 2.83 -21.80
CA GLU A 195 -24.31 3.23 -21.74
C GLU A 195 -24.15 4.73 -21.39
N ILE A 196 -23.14 5.04 -20.57
CA ILE A 196 -22.71 6.43 -20.29
C ILE A 196 -21.80 6.95 -21.42
N SER A 197 -21.65 8.27 -21.51
CA SER A 197 -20.75 8.84 -22.51
C SER A 197 -19.26 8.58 -22.18
N PRO A 198 -18.36 8.57 -23.17
CA PRO A 198 -16.91 8.55 -22.92
C PRO A 198 -16.45 9.69 -22.00
N GLN A 199 -17.09 10.86 -22.10
CA GLN A 199 -16.84 12.00 -21.21
C GLN A 199 -17.18 11.67 -19.75
N ASP A 200 -18.35 11.07 -19.49
CA ASP A 200 -18.77 10.69 -18.14
C ASP A 200 -17.90 9.56 -17.56
N ALA A 201 -17.44 8.65 -18.41
CA ALA A 201 -16.49 7.60 -18.03
C ALA A 201 -15.13 8.19 -17.65
N LEU A 202 -14.59 9.13 -18.46
CA LEU A 202 -13.35 9.83 -18.12
C LEU A 202 -13.50 10.69 -16.87
N LEU A 203 -14.66 11.31 -16.65
CA LEU A 203 -14.97 12.03 -15.42
C LEU A 203 -15.01 11.10 -14.21
N SER A 204 -15.47 9.86 -14.38
CA SER A 204 -15.45 8.86 -13.30
C SER A 204 -14.02 8.48 -12.94
N PHE A 205 -13.13 8.35 -13.93
CA PHE A 205 -11.70 8.20 -13.68
C PHE A 205 -11.08 9.44 -13.01
N ALA A 206 -11.40 10.65 -13.49
CA ALA A 206 -10.91 11.88 -12.87
C ALA A 206 -11.34 12.00 -11.41
N ARG A 207 -12.60 11.66 -11.08
CA ARG A 207 -13.10 11.59 -9.70
C ARG A 207 -12.42 10.49 -8.88
N PHE A 208 -12.11 9.36 -9.50
CA PHE A 208 -11.33 8.29 -8.85
C PHE A 208 -9.93 8.80 -8.45
N LEU A 209 -9.32 9.61 -9.31
CA LEU A 209 -8.09 10.36 -9.04
C LEU A 209 -8.28 11.58 -8.11
N ASN A 210 -9.52 11.86 -7.72
CA ASN A 210 -9.93 13.05 -7.00
C ASN A 210 -9.52 14.37 -7.72
N ILE A 211 -9.51 14.37 -9.04
CA ILE A 211 -9.25 15.55 -9.89
C ILE A 211 -10.58 16.12 -10.37
N GLU A 212 -10.84 17.39 -10.06
CA GLU A 212 -11.92 18.14 -10.68
C GLU A 212 -11.53 18.58 -12.09
N ILE A 213 -12.36 18.19 -13.07
CA ILE A 213 -12.24 18.71 -14.44
C ILE A 213 -13.09 19.99 -14.56
N PRO A 214 -12.48 21.18 -14.72
CA PRO A 214 -13.23 22.40 -14.94
C PRO A 214 -13.82 22.43 -16.34
N ARG A 215 -15.12 22.73 -16.45
CA ARG A 215 -15.87 22.85 -17.72
C ARG A 215 -15.86 21.57 -18.58
N PRO A 216 -16.33 20.43 -18.04
CA PRO A 216 -16.33 19.17 -18.77
C PRO A 216 -17.15 19.19 -20.06
N GLU A 217 -18.13 20.10 -20.15
CA GLU A 217 -18.96 20.33 -21.35
C GLU A 217 -18.17 20.78 -22.58
N THR A 218 -16.89 21.13 -22.42
CA THR A 218 -16.01 21.53 -23.54
C THR A 218 -15.23 20.37 -24.15
N MET A 219 -15.31 19.17 -23.57
CA MET A 219 -14.67 17.96 -24.09
C MET A 219 -15.48 17.34 -25.23
N ASP A 220 -14.83 17.17 -26.39
CA ASP A 220 -15.44 16.60 -27.60
C ASP A 220 -14.76 15.29 -28.00
N VAL A 221 -15.52 14.33 -28.52
CA VAL A 221 -14.97 13.11 -29.12
C VAL A 221 -14.82 13.31 -30.62
N VAL A 222 -13.60 13.17 -31.13
CA VAL A 222 -13.29 13.25 -32.56
C VAL A 222 -12.89 11.88 -33.07
N VAL A 223 -13.53 11.44 -34.15
CA VAL A 223 -13.18 10.19 -34.83
C VAL A 223 -12.33 10.51 -36.06
N THR A 224 -11.14 9.94 -36.13
CA THR A 224 -10.26 10.02 -37.28
C THR A 224 -10.12 8.67 -37.94
N SER A 225 -10.30 8.62 -39.26
CA SER A 225 -10.05 7.42 -40.06
C SER A 225 -8.73 7.58 -40.80
N SER A 226 -7.81 6.62 -40.62
CA SER A 226 -6.57 6.58 -41.38
C SER A 226 -6.78 5.86 -42.70
N LEU A 227 -6.53 6.56 -43.81
CA LEU A 227 -6.60 6.01 -45.16
C LEU A 227 -5.54 4.94 -45.45
N HIS A 228 -4.45 4.87 -44.67
CA HIS A 228 -3.34 3.93 -44.88
C HIS A 228 -3.42 2.67 -44.02
N SER A 229 -3.95 2.77 -42.80
CA SER A 229 -4.04 1.63 -41.86
C SER A 229 -5.44 1.05 -41.74
N GLY A 230 -6.48 1.74 -42.25
CA GLY A 230 -7.88 1.33 -42.04
C GLY A 230 -8.34 1.44 -40.58
N ALA A 231 -7.50 1.97 -39.69
CA ALA A 231 -7.81 2.17 -38.28
C ALA A 231 -8.75 3.37 -38.12
N VAL A 232 -9.82 3.16 -37.37
CA VAL A 232 -10.69 4.22 -36.86
C VAL A 232 -10.23 4.51 -35.43
N GLU A 233 -9.66 5.69 -35.22
CA GLU A 233 -9.19 6.14 -33.91
C GLU A 233 -10.16 7.18 -33.38
N ALA A 234 -10.72 6.93 -32.20
CA ALA A 234 -11.49 7.92 -31.47
C ALA A 234 -10.59 8.57 -30.42
N VAL A 235 -10.59 9.90 -30.40
CA VAL A 235 -9.77 10.70 -29.51
C VAL A 235 -10.67 11.74 -28.87
N MET A 236 -10.72 11.75 -27.54
CA MET A 236 -11.28 12.88 -26.81
C MET A 236 -10.36 14.08 -26.95
N THR A 237 -10.92 15.25 -27.20
CA THR A 237 -10.21 16.53 -27.41
C THR A 237 -10.66 17.55 -26.38
N ASN A 238 -9.84 18.60 -26.18
CA ASN A 238 -10.01 19.61 -25.14
C ASN A 238 -10.01 19.01 -23.71
N CYS A 239 -9.37 17.87 -23.51
CA CYS A 239 -9.28 17.24 -22.19
C CYS A 239 -8.29 18.02 -21.30
N PRO A 240 -8.72 18.56 -20.15
CA PRO A 240 -7.82 19.33 -19.30
C PRO A 240 -6.86 18.47 -18.48
N LEU A 241 -6.97 17.13 -18.51
CA LEU A 241 -6.04 16.22 -17.82
C LEU A 241 -4.69 16.10 -18.54
N THR A 242 -4.67 16.27 -19.87
CA THR A 242 -3.48 16.03 -20.70
C THR A 242 -2.94 17.32 -21.30
N ALA A 243 -1.63 17.36 -21.61
CA ALA A 243 -0.96 18.59 -22.03
C ALA A 243 -1.35 19.00 -23.46
N ASP A 244 -1.59 18.01 -24.32
CA ASP A 244 -2.00 18.20 -25.70
C ASP A 244 -3.52 18.28 -25.88
N GLY A 245 -4.27 18.15 -24.77
CA GLY A 245 -5.72 18.15 -24.74
C GLY A 245 -6.37 16.91 -25.34
N LYS A 246 -5.60 15.84 -25.58
CA LYS A 246 -6.08 14.62 -26.23
C LYS A 246 -6.02 13.40 -25.32
N VAL A 247 -7.03 12.53 -25.43
CA VAL A 247 -7.05 11.21 -24.78
C VAL A 247 -7.59 10.19 -25.78
N PRO A 248 -6.77 9.23 -26.26
CA PRO A 248 -7.26 8.11 -27.04
C PRO A 248 -8.30 7.31 -26.24
N VAL A 249 -9.42 6.99 -26.86
CA VAL A 249 -10.51 6.21 -26.25
C VAL A 249 -10.97 5.12 -27.21
N THR A 250 -11.17 3.91 -26.70
CA THR A 250 -11.82 2.82 -27.44
C THR A 250 -12.83 2.09 -26.56
N GLN A 251 -13.83 1.45 -27.17
CA GLN A 251 -14.69 0.50 -26.45
C GLN A 251 -14.07 -0.89 -26.54
N ALA A 252 -13.98 -1.58 -25.41
CA ALA A 252 -13.40 -2.91 -25.30
C ALA A 252 -14.16 -3.74 -24.26
N TYR A 253 -13.82 -5.02 -24.13
CA TYR A 253 -14.27 -5.85 -23.02
C TYR A 253 -13.15 -6.03 -22.00
N ILE A 254 -13.52 -6.17 -20.72
CA ILE A 254 -12.62 -6.64 -19.67
C ILE A 254 -13.20 -7.90 -19.03
N GLN A 255 -12.35 -8.89 -18.75
CA GLN A 255 -12.73 -10.07 -17.97
C GLN A 255 -12.70 -9.74 -16.49
N THR A 256 -13.74 -10.10 -15.73
CA THR A 256 -13.82 -9.94 -14.28
C THR A 256 -13.23 -11.15 -13.53
N ASP A 257 -13.04 -11.02 -12.21
CA ASP A 257 -12.57 -12.11 -11.32
C ASP A 257 -13.47 -13.34 -11.38
N ASP A 258 -14.77 -13.10 -11.52
CA ASP A 258 -15.81 -14.12 -11.63
C ASP A 258 -15.83 -14.81 -13.00
N GLY A 259 -14.97 -14.37 -13.93
CA GLY A 259 -14.89 -14.93 -15.27
C GLY A 259 -16.06 -14.51 -16.17
N GLU A 260 -16.56 -13.29 -16.01
CA GLU A 260 -17.55 -12.66 -16.88
C GLU A 260 -16.91 -11.56 -17.74
N LEU A 261 -17.59 -11.14 -18.82
CA LEU A 261 -17.14 -10.03 -19.68
C LEU A 261 -17.98 -8.79 -19.44
N GLU A 262 -17.31 -7.67 -19.14
CA GLU A 262 -17.95 -6.37 -18.99
C GLU A 262 -17.49 -5.41 -20.09
N LEU A 263 -18.42 -4.60 -20.60
CA LEU A 263 -18.11 -3.57 -21.58
C LEU A 263 -17.46 -2.36 -20.88
N VAL A 264 -16.33 -1.90 -21.41
CA VAL A 264 -15.56 -0.79 -20.84
C VAL A 264 -15.14 0.23 -21.90
N TYR A 265 -14.90 1.46 -21.45
CA TYR A 265 -14.06 2.43 -22.14
C TYR A 265 -12.60 2.26 -21.71
N ASP A 266 -11.71 2.08 -22.68
CA ASP A 266 -10.26 1.98 -22.52
C ASP A 266 -9.62 3.34 -22.81
N PHE A 267 -8.99 3.94 -21.80
CA PHE A 267 -8.30 5.23 -21.92
C PHE A 267 -6.81 5.09 -21.66
N LYS A 268 -6.03 5.87 -22.41
CA LYS A 268 -4.59 6.09 -22.16
C LYS A 268 -4.39 7.57 -21.88
N VAL A 269 -4.10 7.90 -20.62
CA VAL A 269 -4.07 9.28 -20.12
C VAL A 269 -2.65 9.62 -19.68
N GLU A 270 -1.97 10.44 -20.47
CA GLU A 270 -0.70 11.06 -20.09
C GLU A 270 -0.99 12.35 -19.33
N MET A 271 -0.75 12.35 -18.02
CA MET A 271 -1.16 13.43 -17.14
C MET A 271 -0.23 14.63 -17.29
N LYS A 272 -0.79 15.81 -17.52
CA LYS A 272 0.02 17.02 -17.73
C LYS A 272 0.67 17.57 -16.46
N ASP A 273 0.02 17.34 -15.31
CA ASP A 273 0.40 17.94 -14.03
C ASP A 273 1.14 16.94 -13.12
N THR A 274 1.14 15.65 -13.49
CA THR A 274 1.58 14.57 -12.61
C THR A 274 2.43 13.50 -13.30
N ASP A 275 3.25 13.76 -14.33
CA ASP A 275 4.26 12.83 -14.90
C ASP A 275 3.88 11.32 -15.07
N ASN A 276 2.58 10.98 -14.97
CA ASN A 276 2.04 9.63 -14.98
C ASN A 276 1.54 9.32 -16.36
N TRP A 277 1.52 8.03 -16.63
CA TRP A 277 0.79 7.50 -17.74
C TRP A 277 -0.13 6.40 -17.25
N PHE A 278 -1.42 6.72 -17.24
CA PHE A 278 -2.44 5.75 -16.85
C PHE A 278 -3.01 5.02 -18.05
N HIS A 279 -3.15 3.71 -17.92
CA HIS A 279 -4.01 2.89 -18.75
C HIS A 279 -5.20 2.44 -17.90
N VAL A 280 -6.39 2.91 -18.22
CA VAL A 280 -7.57 2.75 -17.35
C VAL A 280 -8.76 2.22 -18.14
N GLN A 281 -9.50 1.30 -17.50
CA GLN A 281 -10.74 0.76 -18.02
C GLN A 281 -11.90 1.16 -17.10
N VAL A 282 -12.91 1.80 -17.68
CA VAL A 282 -14.10 2.26 -16.96
C VAL A 282 -15.34 1.58 -17.52
N HIS A 283 -16.16 1.01 -16.64
CA HIS A 283 -17.39 0.30 -17.02
C HIS A 283 -18.34 1.21 -17.81
N ALA A 284 -18.77 0.74 -18.99
CA ALA A 284 -19.48 1.54 -19.98
C ALA A 284 -20.91 1.92 -19.57
N GLU A 285 -21.56 1.18 -18.65
CA GLU A 285 -22.88 1.55 -18.12
C GLU A 285 -22.85 2.25 -16.74
N SER A 286 -22.02 1.78 -15.81
CA SER A 286 -22.03 2.27 -14.42
C SER A 286 -21.02 3.40 -14.14
N GLY A 287 -20.01 3.58 -15.00
CA GLY A 287 -18.89 4.49 -14.73
C GLY A 287 -17.91 3.99 -13.65
N LYS A 288 -18.08 2.77 -13.13
CA LYS A 288 -17.13 2.17 -12.17
C LYS A 288 -15.76 2.00 -12.84
N VAL A 289 -14.69 2.46 -12.19
CA VAL A 289 -13.31 2.17 -12.63
C VAL A 289 -13.01 0.71 -12.34
N MET A 290 -12.74 -0.07 -13.39
CA MET A 290 -12.57 -1.53 -13.33
C MET A 290 -11.11 -1.94 -13.20
N GLN A 291 -10.22 -1.20 -13.85
CA GLN A 291 -8.78 -1.41 -13.79
C GLN A 291 -8.06 -0.08 -14.02
N VAL A 292 -6.95 0.10 -13.31
CA VAL A 292 -5.99 1.17 -13.55
C VAL A 292 -4.61 0.56 -13.55
N ILE A 293 -3.78 0.94 -14.52
CA ILE A 293 -2.36 0.60 -14.58
C ILE A 293 -1.60 1.91 -14.70
N ASP A 294 -0.64 2.13 -13.80
CA ASP A 294 0.33 3.21 -13.86
C ASP A 294 1.63 2.66 -14.47
N TRP A 295 2.11 3.26 -15.54
CA TRP A 295 3.27 2.75 -16.31
C TRP A 295 4.63 3.23 -15.78
N VAL A 296 4.73 3.55 -14.49
CA VAL A 296 5.71 4.52 -13.98
C VAL A 296 6.04 4.20 -12.49
N ALA A 297 7.33 4.26 -12.08
CA ALA A 297 7.84 3.88 -10.73
C ALA A 297 8.32 5.09 -9.89
N ASP A 298 8.42 4.96 -8.54
CA ASP A 298 8.29 6.10 -7.61
C ASP A 298 9.51 6.40 -6.71
N ALA A 299 9.88 5.54 -5.75
CA ALA A 299 10.98 5.84 -4.81
C ALA A 299 11.74 4.60 -4.27
N THR A 300 13.06 4.75 -4.13
CA THR A 300 13.97 3.72 -3.59
C THR A 300 14.74 4.26 -2.37
N TYR A 301 14.82 3.47 -1.30
CA TYR A 301 15.50 3.84 -0.04
C TYR A 301 16.56 2.82 0.36
N ASN A 302 17.79 3.24 0.63
CA ASN A 302 18.81 2.38 1.23
C ASN A 302 18.69 2.40 2.76
N VAL A 303 18.06 1.39 3.37
CA VAL A 303 17.66 1.40 4.80
C VAL A 303 17.87 0.03 5.45
N PHE A 304 17.71 -0.06 6.77
CA PHE A 304 17.53 -1.34 7.45
C PHE A 304 16.05 -1.75 7.35
N PRO A 305 15.70 -2.67 6.43
CA PRO A 305 14.30 -3.00 6.15
C PRO A 305 13.61 -3.71 7.31
N MET A 306 12.28 -3.81 7.21
CA MET A 306 11.44 -4.58 8.13
C MET A 306 12.01 -5.96 8.45
N GLY A 307 11.98 -6.33 9.74
CA GLY A 307 12.61 -7.54 10.26
C GLY A 307 14.10 -7.38 10.63
N ILE A 308 14.77 -6.28 10.27
CA ILE A 308 16.13 -5.97 10.74
C ILE A 308 16.05 -4.90 11.82
N ASN A 309 16.41 -5.26 13.06
CA ASN A 309 16.29 -4.32 14.18
C ASN A 309 17.28 -3.17 14.08
N ASP A 310 18.54 -3.49 13.80
CA ASP A 310 19.69 -2.59 13.95
C ASP A 310 20.88 -3.06 13.08
N PRO A 311 21.99 -2.30 13.02
CA PRO A 311 23.14 -2.66 12.20
C PRO A 311 23.90 -3.94 12.59
N GLU A 312 23.72 -4.45 13.81
CA GLU A 312 24.31 -5.72 14.26
C GLU A 312 23.41 -6.92 13.87
N ASP A 313 22.11 -6.69 13.70
CA ASP A 313 21.13 -7.71 13.30
C ASP A 313 21.07 -7.97 11.77
N GLY A 314 21.52 -7.02 10.95
CA GLY A 314 21.50 -7.19 9.50
C GLY A 314 22.11 -6.03 8.70
N LYS A 315 22.05 -6.13 7.36
CA LYS A 315 22.61 -5.13 6.44
C LYS A 315 21.52 -4.28 5.82
N ARG A 316 21.87 -3.02 5.51
CA ARG A 316 21.04 -2.14 4.69
C ARG A 316 20.81 -2.72 3.29
N ARG A 317 19.67 -2.38 2.69
CA ARG A 317 19.30 -2.75 1.32
C ARG A 317 18.52 -1.60 0.67
N LEU A 318 18.62 -1.51 -0.65
CA LEU A 318 17.71 -0.69 -1.45
C LEU A 318 16.33 -1.36 -1.46
N VAL A 319 15.36 -0.70 -0.85
CA VAL A 319 13.95 -1.08 -0.86
C VAL A 319 13.23 -0.15 -1.84
N VAL A 320 12.54 -0.74 -2.82
CA VAL A 320 11.85 -0.04 -3.89
C VAL A 320 10.36 -0.04 -3.57
N ASP A 321 9.72 1.13 -3.71
CA ASP A 321 8.27 1.36 -3.55
C ASP A 321 7.66 0.62 -2.33
N PRO A 322 8.16 0.90 -1.10
CA PRO A 322 7.76 0.18 0.11
C PRO A 322 6.35 0.50 0.62
N GLU A 323 5.70 1.54 0.11
CA GLU A 323 4.42 2.02 0.63
C GLU A 323 3.28 1.00 0.51
N HIS A 324 2.40 0.99 1.51
CA HIS A 324 1.13 0.27 1.41
C HIS A 324 0.04 1.23 0.92
N HIS A 325 -0.46 1.03 -0.28
CA HIS A 325 -1.27 2.04 -0.96
C HIS A 325 -2.66 2.25 -0.35
N ALA A 326 -3.20 1.29 0.40
CA ALA A 326 -4.44 1.54 1.14
C ALA A 326 -4.25 2.61 2.23
N ALA A 327 -3.08 2.60 2.87
CA ALA A 327 -2.70 3.51 3.95
C ALA A 327 -2.07 4.81 3.42
N SER A 328 -1.22 4.69 2.41
CA SER A 328 -0.49 5.77 1.75
C SER A 328 -0.89 5.87 0.26
N PRO A 329 -2.14 6.29 -0.05
CA PRO A 329 -2.70 6.26 -1.41
C PRO A 329 -2.03 7.22 -2.40
N ILE A 330 -1.13 8.08 -1.92
CA ILE A 330 -0.38 9.03 -2.75
C ILE A 330 1.14 8.83 -2.64
N GLY A 331 1.57 7.70 -2.06
CA GLY A 331 2.95 7.39 -1.68
C GLY A 331 3.43 8.21 -0.48
N TRP A 332 4.71 8.07 -0.13
CA TRP A 332 5.27 8.71 1.07
C TRP A 332 5.80 10.13 0.85
N HIS A 333 5.89 10.64 -0.37
CA HIS A 333 6.53 11.93 -0.66
C HIS A 333 5.57 13.08 -1.01
N ARG A 334 4.33 13.02 -0.50
CA ARG A 334 3.28 13.98 -0.84
C ARG A 334 2.41 14.38 0.32
N HIS A 335 1.93 15.63 0.32
CA HIS A 335 0.89 16.13 1.22
C HIS A 335 -0.36 16.46 0.40
N GLY A 336 -1.38 15.60 0.42
CA GLY A 336 -2.60 15.82 -0.35
C GLY A 336 -2.35 16.11 -1.84
N GLN A 337 -3.31 16.78 -2.48
CA GLN A 337 -3.21 17.11 -3.90
C GLN A 337 -2.38 18.38 -4.11
N ASN A 338 -1.30 18.28 -4.88
CA ASN A 338 -0.45 19.36 -5.39
C ASN A 338 0.81 19.74 -4.59
N LYS A 339 1.18 19.00 -3.53
CA LYS A 339 2.47 19.25 -2.84
C LYS A 339 3.33 17.99 -2.80
N ASN A 340 4.28 17.94 -3.72
CA ASN A 340 5.22 16.86 -3.90
C ASN A 340 6.59 17.26 -3.35
N PHE A 341 7.31 16.29 -2.79
CA PHE A 341 8.60 16.53 -2.16
C PHE A 341 9.67 15.60 -2.73
N THR A 342 10.84 16.16 -3.00
CA THR A 342 12.07 15.40 -3.30
C THR A 342 12.85 15.04 -2.03
N THR A 343 12.28 15.34 -0.86
CA THR A 343 12.91 15.18 0.46
C THR A 343 12.02 14.32 1.35
N THR A 344 12.48 13.99 2.56
CA THR A 344 11.79 13.15 3.56
C THR A 344 10.58 13.84 4.21
N ILE A 345 9.60 14.24 3.38
CA ILE A 345 8.36 14.89 3.76
C ILE A 345 7.20 14.21 3.04
N GLY A 346 6.17 13.85 3.80
CA GLY A 346 5.05 13.05 3.36
C GLY A 346 3.80 13.22 4.18
N ASN A 347 2.70 12.62 3.70
CA ASN A 347 1.41 12.69 4.37
C ASN A 347 1.48 12.18 5.81
N ASN A 348 2.32 11.18 6.07
CA ASN A 348 2.36 10.51 7.37
C ASN A 348 3.43 11.12 8.30
N VAL A 349 4.50 11.70 7.74
CA VAL A 349 5.67 12.14 8.49
C VAL A 349 6.45 13.25 7.78
N ASN A 350 6.95 14.21 8.57
CA ASN A 350 7.98 15.16 8.20
C ASN A 350 9.26 14.84 8.99
N ALA A 351 10.27 14.31 8.31
CA ALA A 351 11.53 13.92 8.93
C ALA A 351 12.67 14.88 8.55
N GLY A 352 13.50 15.21 9.53
CA GLY A 352 14.68 16.06 9.36
C GLY A 352 15.60 15.99 10.58
N GLU A 353 16.81 16.52 10.45
CA GLU A 353 17.77 16.59 11.55
C GLU A 353 17.44 17.75 12.49
N ASN A 354 17.62 17.54 13.80
CA ASN A 354 17.41 18.61 14.79
C ASN A 354 18.56 18.72 15.80
N ARG A 355 19.82 18.56 15.35
CA ARG A 355 20.98 18.57 16.26
C ARG A 355 21.18 19.86 17.03
N ARG A 356 20.59 20.97 16.55
CA ARG A 356 20.65 22.27 17.22
C ARG A 356 19.52 22.49 18.23
N ASN A 357 18.61 21.52 18.39
CA ASN A 357 17.40 21.65 19.21
C ASN A 357 16.58 22.91 18.84
N GLY A 358 16.35 23.06 17.53
CA GLY A 358 15.53 24.13 16.99
C GLY A 358 14.04 23.81 17.12
N ASN A 359 13.22 24.87 17.13
CA ASN A 359 11.75 24.74 17.11
C ASN A 359 11.15 24.80 15.70
N ASP A 360 11.93 25.18 14.69
CA ASP A 360 11.52 25.37 13.29
C ASP A 360 11.62 24.06 12.49
N TRP A 361 10.86 23.07 12.93
CA TRP A 361 10.90 21.71 12.38
C TRP A 361 10.58 21.65 10.89
N GLN A 362 9.77 22.58 10.37
CA GLN A 362 9.43 22.65 8.95
C GLN A 362 10.65 22.90 8.06
N ASN A 363 11.66 23.62 8.57
CA ASN A 363 12.85 24.00 7.83
C ASN A 363 14.12 23.27 8.32
N ASN A 364 13.97 22.26 9.18
CA ASN A 364 15.09 21.43 9.61
C ASN A 364 15.80 20.81 8.40
N PRO A 365 17.15 20.79 8.39
CA PRO A 365 17.90 20.18 7.31
C PRO A 365 17.49 18.71 7.12
N ARG A 366 17.42 18.26 5.88
CA ARG A 366 16.96 16.93 5.51
C ARG A 366 17.59 16.49 4.19
N PRO A 367 17.72 15.18 3.95
CA PRO A 367 18.26 14.67 2.70
C PRO A 367 17.33 15.01 1.53
N GLU A 368 17.94 15.29 0.38
CA GLU A 368 17.27 15.40 -0.91
C GLU A 368 17.60 14.16 -1.75
N GLY A 369 16.56 13.44 -2.16
CA GLY A 369 16.67 12.25 -2.99
C GLY A 369 17.17 12.61 -4.39
N LYS A 370 17.98 11.73 -4.97
CA LYS A 370 18.42 11.88 -6.36
C LYS A 370 17.26 11.59 -7.29
N VAL A 371 16.89 12.57 -8.12
CA VAL A 371 15.84 12.41 -9.14
C VAL A 371 16.43 11.77 -10.40
N GLY A 372 15.93 10.59 -10.77
CA GLY A 372 16.25 9.89 -12.00
C GLY A 372 15.67 10.57 -13.24
N LYS A 373 16.06 10.11 -14.44
CA LYS A 373 15.52 10.65 -15.70
C LYS A 373 14.02 10.41 -15.85
N ASP A 374 13.56 9.33 -15.25
CA ASP A 374 12.17 8.90 -15.28
C ASP A 374 11.43 9.33 -14.02
N GLY A 375 11.93 10.34 -13.28
CA GLY A 375 11.28 10.89 -12.08
C GLY A 375 11.45 10.08 -10.79
N GLU A 376 12.07 8.90 -10.85
CA GLU A 376 12.34 8.03 -9.68
C GLU A 376 13.19 8.77 -8.63
N LEU A 377 12.80 8.70 -7.37
CA LEU A 377 13.58 9.23 -6.25
C LEU A 377 14.48 8.16 -5.64
N THR A 378 15.78 8.41 -5.55
CA THR A 378 16.72 7.50 -4.88
C THR A 378 17.34 8.14 -3.65
N PHE A 379 17.08 7.57 -2.47
CA PHE A 379 17.70 7.90 -1.19
C PHE A 379 18.78 6.86 -0.84
N ASP A 380 19.90 6.92 -1.52
CA ASP A 380 21.06 6.01 -1.36
C ASP A 380 22.26 6.76 -0.77
N PHE A 381 22.23 6.99 0.54
CA PHE A 381 23.29 7.70 1.26
C PHE A 381 24.28 6.72 1.92
N ASP A 382 25.56 7.08 1.92
CA ASP A 382 26.62 6.34 2.58
C ASP A 382 26.41 6.30 4.10
N LEU A 383 26.76 5.17 4.71
CA LEU A 383 26.76 4.98 6.17
C LEU A 383 28.11 4.39 6.60
N ASP A 384 28.84 5.15 7.41
CA ASP A 384 30.12 4.73 7.98
C ASP A 384 30.05 4.76 9.51
N LEU A 385 29.74 3.62 10.11
CA LEU A 385 29.56 3.45 11.55
C LEU A 385 30.86 3.63 12.35
N SER A 386 32.02 3.78 11.70
CA SER A 386 33.28 4.12 12.37
C SER A 386 33.44 5.61 12.66
N LYS A 387 32.54 6.44 12.11
CA LYS A 387 32.53 7.90 12.26
C LYS A 387 31.42 8.35 13.21
N ASP A 388 31.54 9.60 13.64
CA ASP A 388 30.51 10.26 14.44
C ASP A 388 29.18 10.34 13.67
N PRO A 389 28.01 10.17 14.35
CA PRO A 389 26.68 10.25 13.74
C PRO A 389 26.41 11.45 12.85
N VAL A 390 27.04 12.60 13.14
CA VAL A 390 26.95 13.79 12.27
C VAL A 390 27.32 13.51 10.81
N SER A 391 28.22 12.56 10.57
CA SER A 391 28.77 12.29 9.24
C SER A 391 27.83 11.52 8.31
N TYR A 392 26.76 10.93 8.85
CA TYR A 392 25.81 10.10 8.10
C TYR A 392 24.34 10.46 8.40
N VAL A 393 24.09 11.72 8.78
CA VAL A 393 22.75 12.22 9.12
C VAL A 393 21.72 11.99 8.02
N ASP A 394 22.11 12.05 6.74
CA ASP A 394 21.19 11.79 5.62
C ASP A 394 20.71 10.34 5.58
N ALA A 395 21.59 9.38 5.89
CA ALA A 395 21.22 7.97 6.01
C ALA A 395 20.32 7.73 7.24
N ALA A 396 20.60 8.41 8.35
CA ALA A 396 19.81 8.34 9.58
C ALA A 396 18.39 8.89 9.37
N VAL A 397 18.24 10.10 8.80
CA VAL A 397 16.93 10.69 8.49
C VAL A 397 16.16 9.85 7.48
N THR A 398 16.83 9.26 6.49
CA THR A 398 16.20 8.34 5.53
C THR A 398 15.66 7.08 6.23
N ASN A 399 16.42 6.48 7.15
CA ASN A 399 15.98 5.31 7.91
C ASN A 399 14.80 5.65 8.85
N LEU A 400 14.86 6.80 9.51
CA LEU A 400 13.78 7.32 10.36
C LEU A 400 12.49 7.55 9.57
N PHE A 401 12.59 8.16 8.39
CA PHE A 401 11.49 8.40 7.48
C PHE A 401 10.85 7.09 7.00
N TYR A 402 11.67 6.12 6.58
CA TYR A 402 11.20 4.79 6.18
C TYR A 402 10.41 4.12 7.31
N TRP A 403 10.96 4.07 8.53
CA TRP A 403 10.31 3.37 9.64
C TRP A 403 9.04 4.07 10.15
N ASN A 404 9.00 5.40 10.17
CA ASN A 404 7.75 6.12 10.51
C ASN A 404 6.63 5.80 9.51
N ASN A 405 6.93 5.75 8.22
CA ASN A 405 5.93 5.38 7.21
C ASN A 405 5.57 3.89 7.25
N GLN A 406 6.53 2.98 7.43
CA GLN A 406 6.22 1.54 7.58
C GLN A 406 5.31 1.27 8.76
N VAL A 407 5.58 1.89 9.92
CA VAL A 407 4.73 1.73 11.10
C VAL A 407 3.36 2.35 10.85
N HIS A 408 3.28 3.54 10.24
CA HIS A 408 1.99 4.11 9.82
C HIS A 408 1.19 3.12 8.95
N ASP A 409 1.81 2.61 7.89
CA ASP A 409 1.15 1.80 6.87
C ASP A 409 0.66 0.45 7.42
N VAL A 410 1.50 -0.23 8.22
CA VAL A 410 1.10 -1.47 8.89
C VAL A 410 -0.04 -1.19 9.87
N PHE A 411 0.09 -0.21 10.76
CA PHE A 411 -0.95 0.01 11.76
C PHE A 411 -2.27 0.52 11.16
N HIS A 412 -2.23 1.26 10.05
CA HIS A 412 -3.43 1.60 9.27
C HIS A 412 -4.17 0.33 8.81
N HIS A 413 -3.45 -0.67 8.28
CA HIS A 413 -4.03 -1.97 7.90
C HIS A 413 -4.72 -2.70 9.07
N TYR A 414 -4.15 -2.62 10.28
CA TYR A 414 -4.74 -3.21 11.49
C TYR A 414 -5.77 -2.29 12.19
N GLY A 415 -6.14 -1.18 11.55
CA GLY A 415 -7.24 -0.31 11.94
C GLY A 415 -6.85 0.89 12.81
N PHE A 416 -5.58 1.26 12.87
CA PHE A 416 -5.20 2.63 13.26
C PHE A 416 -5.31 3.55 12.03
N ASP A 417 -6.55 3.73 11.59
CA ASP A 417 -6.94 4.52 10.42
C ASP A 417 -7.28 5.97 10.79
N GLU A 418 -7.72 6.74 9.80
CA GLU A 418 -8.09 8.14 9.91
C GLU A 418 -9.13 8.39 11.02
N GLN A 419 -10.19 7.58 11.09
CA GLN A 419 -11.25 7.75 12.11
C GLN A 419 -10.78 7.42 13.51
N SER A 420 -9.82 6.51 13.63
CA SER A 420 -9.21 6.13 14.89
C SER A 420 -8.10 7.11 15.34
N GLY A 421 -7.84 8.16 14.57
CA GLY A 421 -6.89 9.24 14.87
C GLY A 421 -5.44 8.84 14.63
N ASN A 422 -5.15 8.28 13.46
CA ASN A 422 -3.78 8.14 12.96
C ASN A 422 -3.11 9.50 12.71
N PHE A 423 -1.84 9.49 12.29
CA PHE A 423 -1.08 10.71 12.04
C PHE A 423 -0.97 10.97 10.53
N GLN A 424 -1.77 11.89 10.02
CA GLN A 424 -1.78 12.24 8.60
C GLN A 424 -2.01 13.74 8.38
N GLU A 425 -1.32 14.32 7.40
CA GLU A 425 -1.57 15.69 6.99
C GLU A 425 -2.95 15.81 6.33
N ASN A 426 -3.30 14.83 5.49
CA ASN A 426 -4.58 14.73 4.82
C ASN A 426 -5.20 13.35 5.01
N ASN A 427 -6.46 13.32 5.44
CA ASN A 427 -7.22 12.10 5.74
C ASN A 427 -8.11 11.64 4.57
N PHE A 428 -8.03 12.29 3.41
CA PHE A 428 -8.73 11.90 2.18
C PHE A 428 -10.26 11.74 2.35
N ASP A 429 -10.86 12.60 3.17
CA ASP A 429 -12.28 12.56 3.57
C ASP A 429 -12.73 11.23 4.19
N ARG A 430 -11.80 10.42 4.73
CA ARG A 430 -12.08 9.14 5.40
C ARG A 430 -12.49 9.28 6.87
N GLY A 431 -12.38 10.49 7.43
CA GLY A 431 -12.77 10.82 8.80
C GLY A 431 -11.59 11.28 9.67
N GLY A 432 -11.80 11.42 10.98
CA GLY A 432 -10.79 11.96 11.91
C GLY A 432 -10.43 13.43 11.68
N LEU A 433 -9.35 13.89 12.32
CA LEU A 433 -8.79 15.22 12.16
C LEU A 433 -7.35 15.15 11.61
N GLY A 434 -7.14 15.57 10.36
CA GLY A 434 -5.80 15.65 9.77
C GLY A 434 -5.01 16.90 10.18
N ASN A 435 -3.97 17.23 9.41
CA ASN A 435 -2.89 18.18 9.75
C ASN A 435 -2.08 17.77 10.98
N ASP A 436 -1.82 16.47 11.10
CA ASP A 436 -1.15 15.92 12.27
C ASP A 436 -0.09 14.85 11.97
N ALA A 437 0.46 14.88 10.76
CA ALA A 437 1.63 14.10 10.38
C ALA A 437 2.73 14.14 11.46
N VAL A 438 3.44 13.03 11.67
CA VAL A 438 4.49 12.97 12.69
C VAL A 438 5.63 13.92 12.34
N ILE A 439 6.09 14.71 13.30
CA ILE A 439 7.36 15.44 13.21
C ILE A 439 8.44 14.52 13.76
N ALA A 440 9.34 14.04 12.89
CA ALA A 440 10.38 13.10 13.24
C ALA A 440 11.76 13.77 13.20
N ASN A 441 12.31 14.05 14.37
CA ASN A 441 13.61 14.70 14.53
C ASN A 441 14.71 13.66 14.73
N ALA A 442 15.59 13.52 13.73
CA ALA A 442 16.78 12.71 13.81
C ALA A 442 17.90 13.45 14.57
N GLN A 443 18.71 12.69 15.31
CA GLN A 443 19.86 13.18 16.07
C GLN A 443 19.54 14.46 16.88
N ASP A 444 18.37 14.52 17.50
CA ASP A 444 17.85 15.72 18.14
C ASP A 444 18.74 16.16 19.31
N GLY A 445 19.19 17.42 19.28
CA GLY A 445 20.17 17.94 20.22
C GLY A 445 19.62 18.27 21.61
N SER A 446 18.35 17.95 21.90
CA SER A 446 17.75 18.17 23.22
C SER A 446 18.16 17.10 24.25
N GLY A 447 18.77 15.99 23.83
CA GLY A 447 19.21 14.93 24.72
C GLY A 447 20.19 13.94 24.09
N TYR A 448 20.61 12.97 24.90
CA TYR A 448 21.42 11.81 24.52
C TYR A 448 20.88 10.57 25.24
N ASN A 449 21.23 9.38 24.75
CA ASN A 449 20.96 8.08 25.40
C ASN A 449 19.48 7.83 25.70
N ASN A 450 18.60 8.29 24.83
CA ASN A 450 17.16 8.14 24.98
C ASN A 450 16.45 8.38 23.65
N ALA A 451 15.12 8.33 23.66
CA ALA A 451 14.26 8.95 22.66
C ALA A 451 12.97 9.40 23.37
N ASN A 452 12.03 10.02 22.67
CA ASN A 452 10.66 10.21 23.16
C ASN A 452 9.70 10.58 22.03
N PHE A 453 8.42 10.38 22.31
CA PHE A 453 7.32 10.81 21.46
C PHE A 453 6.29 11.65 22.25
N ALA A 454 5.93 12.81 21.72
CA ALA A 454 4.82 13.60 22.24
C ALA A 454 3.55 13.33 21.42
N THR A 455 2.48 12.88 22.09
CA THR A 455 1.20 12.53 21.46
C THR A 455 0.08 13.48 21.88
N PRO A 456 -0.10 14.64 21.25
CA PRO A 456 -1.29 15.44 21.46
C PRO A 456 -2.54 14.75 20.85
N PRO A 457 -3.77 15.22 21.19
CA PRO A 457 -5.00 14.70 20.58
C PRO A 457 -5.01 14.83 19.06
N ASP A 458 -5.92 14.10 18.42
CA ASP A 458 -6.18 14.11 16.97
C ASP A 458 -6.25 15.52 16.37
N GLY A 459 -5.63 15.69 15.20
CA GLY A 459 -5.49 17.00 14.54
C GLY A 459 -4.34 17.88 15.06
N GLN A 460 -3.44 17.32 15.87
CA GLN A 460 -2.18 17.97 16.27
C GLN A 460 -1.01 17.03 16.07
N HIS A 461 0.07 17.53 15.46
CA HIS A 461 1.26 16.75 15.14
C HIS A 461 1.83 15.98 16.34
N GLY A 462 1.98 14.66 16.17
CA GLY A 462 2.89 13.87 16.98
C GLY A 462 4.33 14.37 16.80
N LYS A 463 5.17 14.28 17.83
CA LYS A 463 6.58 14.68 17.73
C LYS A 463 7.51 13.63 18.31
N MET A 464 8.24 12.96 17.43
CA MET A 464 9.30 12.01 17.74
C MET A 464 10.65 12.73 17.79
N ARG A 465 11.42 12.48 18.85
CA ARG A 465 12.79 12.96 19.01
C ARG A 465 13.70 11.78 19.27
N MET A 466 14.53 11.47 18.28
CA MET A 466 15.53 10.41 18.35
C MET A 466 16.87 11.00 18.74
N TYR A 467 17.61 10.34 19.62
CA TYR A 467 18.89 10.86 20.11
C TYR A 467 20.08 9.98 19.73
N VAL A 468 21.24 10.63 19.72
CA VAL A 468 22.54 9.96 19.69
C VAL A 468 22.82 9.35 21.08
N TRP A 469 23.49 8.20 21.09
CA TRP A 469 23.92 7.48 22.28
C TRP A 469 25.44 7.52 22.42
N ASP A 470 25.92 8.14 23.50
CA ASP A 470 27.35 8.41 23.74
C ASP A 470 27.99 7.45 24.77
N VAL A 471 27.38 6.28 24.97
CA VAL A 471 27.85 5.23 25.89
C VAL A 471 28.95 4.33 25.33
N THR A 472 29.31 4.50 24.05
CA THR A 472 30.38 3.77 23.35
C THR A 472 31.50 4.71 22.88
N GLU A 473 32.69 4.16 22.56
CA GLU A 473 33.84 4.97 22.11
C GLU A 473 33.52 5.81 20.87
N VAL A 474 32.82 5.21 19.90
CA VAL A 474 32.14 5.92 18.81
C VAL A 474 30.66 5.92 19.14
N ALA A 475 30.06 7.10 19.25
CA ALA A 475 28.65 7.24 19.57
C ALA A 475 27.77 6.50 18.55
N ARG A 476 26.69 5.87 19.01
CA ARG A 476 25.72 5.14 18.19
C ARG A 476 24.49 6.00 17.94
N ASP A 477 23.89 5.85 16.78
CA ASP A 477 22.72 6.63 16.40
C ASP A 477 21.43 5.85 16.65
N GLY A 478 20.54 6.39 17.50
CA GLY A 478 19.25 5.78 17.79
C GLY A 478 18.33 5.71 16.56
N ASP A 479 18.56 6.57 15.56
CA ASP A 479 17.85 6.57 14.28
C ASP A 479 18.14 5.32 13.41
N LEU A 480 19.12 4.50 13.80
CA LEU A 480 19.47 3.25 13.11
C LEU A 480 18.96 1.99 13.82
N GLU A 481 18.36 2.14 15.02
CA GLU A 481 17.73 1.04 15.74
C GLU A 481 16.20 1.15 15.64
N SER A 482 15.62 0.39 14.71
CA SER A 482 14.18 0.38 14.43
C SER A 482 13.34 0.06 15.66
N GLY A 483 13.81 -0.78 16.58
CA GLY A 483 13.12 -1.04 17.85
C GLY A 483 12.86 0.22 18.67
N ILE A 484 13.78 1.19 18.68
CA ILE A 484 13.57 2.48 19.35
C ILE A 484 12.53 3.30 18.58
N ILE A 485 12.65 3.38 17.24
CA ILE A 485 11.70 4.13 16.40
C ILE A 485 10.26 3.60 16.54
N ILE A 486 10.10 2.28 16.51
CA ILE A 486 8.81 1.60 16.67
C ILE A 486 8.25 1.84 18.07
N HIS A 487 9.09 1.74 19.11
CA HIS A 487 8.70 2.05 20.49
C HIS A 487 8.14 3.47 20.61
N GLU A 488 8.84 4.45 20.04
CA GLU A 488 8.39 5.84 20.10
C GLU A 488 7.08 6.06 19.33
N TYR A 489 6.96 5.49 18.13
CA TYR A 489 5.71 5.60 17.37
C TYR A 489 4.54 4.91 18.11
N ALA A 490 4.80 3.82 18.84
CA ALA A 490 3.81 3.12 19.63
C ALA A 490 3.21 3.96 20.77
N HIS A 491 3.94 4.93 21.31
CA HIS A 491 3.35 5.92 22.21
C HIS A 491 2.27 6.76 21.50
N GLY A 492 2.48 7.09 20.23
CA GLY A 492 1.48 7.68 19.35
C GLY A 492 0.22 6.82 19.23
N ILE A 493 0.40 5.57 18.78
CA ILE A 493 -0.68 4.60 18.55
C ILE A 493 -1.48 4.34 19.82
N SER A 494 -0.80 3.92 20.90
CA SER A 494 -1.47 3.53 22.14
C SER A 494 -2.22 4.68 22.81
N THR A 495 -1.66 5.91 22.74
CA THR A 495 -2.28 7.10 23.33
C THR A 495 -3.48 7.60 22.51
N ARG A 496 -3.43 7.56 21.18
CA ARG A 496 -4.58 7.95 20.33
C ARG A 496 -5.74 6.95 20.42
N LEU A 497 -5.44 5.66 20.47
CA LEU A 497 -6.48 4.62 20.55
C LEU A 497 -7.14 4.56 21.94
N THR A 498 -6.36 4.70 23.02
CA THR A 498 -6.88 4.51 24.39
C THR A 498 -7.75 5.69 24.83
N GLY A 499 -9.04 5.42 25.09
CA GLY A 499 -9.98 6.47 25.50
C GLY A 499 -10.45 7.36 24.34
N GLY A 500 -10.08 7.02 23.11
CA GLY A 500 -10.48 7.67 21.87
C GLY A 500 -9.56 8.82 21.43
N PRO A 501 -9.54 9.12 20.11
CA PRO A 501 -8.54 9.99 19.48
C PRO A 501 -8.51 11.43 20.00
N ALA A 502 -9.62 11.92 20.56
CA ALA A 502 -9.72 13.26 21.14
C ALA A 502 -9.10 13.38 22.55
N ASN A 503 -8.63 12.30 23.18
CA ASN A 503 -8.16 12.32 24.57
C ASN A 503 -6.82 11.59 24.79
N SER A 504 -5.72 12.33 24.68
CA SER A 504 -4.38 11.82 24.94
C SER A 504 -3.98 11.71 26.43
N GLY A 505 -4.90 11.95 27.37
CA GLY A 505 -4.62 11.92 28.80
C GLY A 505 -4.64 10.52 29.43
N CYS A 506 -4.93 9.48 28.65
CA CYS A 506 -5.33 8.18 29.19
C CYS A 506 -4.19 7.24 29.58
N LEU A 507 -2.94 7.54 29.21
CA LEU A 507 -1.76 6.72 29.52
C LEU A 507 -0.66 7.54 30.22
N GLY A 508 -1.02 8.55 31.01
CA GLY A 508 -0.05 9.53 31.51
C GLY A 508 0.80 9.12 32.73
N TRP A 509 0.35 8.18 33.56
CA TRP A 509 1.08 7.83 34.79
C TRP A 509 0.72 6.43 35.32
N GLY A 510 1.52 5.94 36.28
CA GLY A 510 1.20 4.77 37.08
C GLY A 510 1.22 3.49 36.27
N GLU A 511 0.21 2.65 36.45
CA GLU A 511 0.06 1.39 35.73
C GLU A 511 -0.30 1.60 34.26
N ALA A 512 -1.17 2.58 33.96
CA ALA A 512 -1.54 2.97 32.60
C ALA A 512 -0.33 3.49 31.80
N GLY A 513 0.45 4.42 32.37
CA GLY A 513 1.68 4.89 31.74
C GLY A 513 2.74 3.80 31.61
N GLY A 514 2.79 2.86 32.57
CA GLY A 514 3.59 1.66 32.43
C GLY A 514 3.22 0.81 31.21
N MET A 515 1.92 0.57 30.98
CA MET A 515 1.49 -0.13 29.76
C MET A 515 1.82 0.65 28.49
N GLY A 516 1.79 1.99 28.54
CA GLY A 516 2.31 2.88 27.48
C GLY A 516 3.70 2.48 27.00
N GLU A 517 4.63 2.29 27.93
CA GLU A 517 5.98 1.78 27.65
C GLU A 517 5.98 0.32 27.18
N GLY A 518 5.13 -0.52 27.79
CA GLY A 518 5.08 -1.94 27.46
C GLY A 518 4.54 -2.26 26.07
N TRP A 519 3.59 -1.49 25.54
CA TRP A 519 3.13 -1.65 24.16
C TRP A 519 4.22 -1.30 23.16
N GLY A 520 5.04 -0.28 23.44
CA GLY A 520 6.18 0.09 22.58
C GLY A 520 7.21 -1.02 22.48
N ASP A 521 7.68 -1.53 23.62
CA ASP A 521 8.61 -2.66 23.67
C ASP A 521 8.03 -3.91 22.99
N PHE A 522 6.74 -4.18 23.21
CA PHE A 522 6.07 -5.34 22.61
C PHE A 522 6.00 -5.23 21.08
N PHE A 523 5.60 -4.08 20.54
CA PHE A 523 5.56 -3.89 19.08
C PHE A 523 6.97 -3.96 18.49
N ALA A 524 7.96 -3.29 19.10
CA ALA A 524 9.36 -3.37 18.67
C ALA A 524 9.86 -4.83 18.65
N THR A 525 9.55 -5.61 19.68
CA THR A 525 9.89 -7.03 19.77
C THR A 525 9.18 -7.86 18.70
N MET A 526 7.91 -7.56 18.40
CA MET A 526 7.13 -8.28 17.40
C MET A 526 7.64 -8.05 15.97
N PHE A 527 7.91 -6.80 15.59
CA PHE A 527 8.34 -6.44 14.22
C PHE A 527 9.75 -6.94 13.88
N ARG A 528 10.57 -7.24 14.88
CA ARG A 528 11.89 -7.88 14.70
C ARG A 528 11.85 -9.41 14.75
N GLN A 529 10.68 -10.02 14.92
CA GLN A 529 10.55 -11.47 14.85
C GLN A 529 10.90 -11.98 13.44
N LYS A 530 11.55 -13.14 13.39
CA LYS A 530 11.98 -13.81 12.17
C LYS A 530 11.51 -15.26 12.20
N LYS A 531 11.39 -15.89 11.03
CA LYS A 531 10.93 -17.27 10.91
C LYS A 531 11.71 -18.32 11.74
N HIS A 532 12.96 -18.03 12.09
CA HIS A 532 13.80 -18.94 12.86
C HIS A 532 13.72 -18.71 14.38
N HIS A 533 13.10 -17.63 14.83
CA HIS A 533 12.81 -17.44 16.25
C HIS A 533 11.70 -18.40 16.67
N ASP A 534 11.79 -18.87 17.90
CA ASP A 534 10.95 -19.93 18.46
C ASP A 534 10.55 -19.59 19.91
N TYR A 535 9.96 -20.58 20.61
CA TYR A 535 9.45 -20.40 21.97
C TYR A 535 10.52 -19.94 22.98
N ASP A 536 11.77 -20.31 22.76
CA ASP A 536 12.90 -20.10 23.68
C ASP A 536 13.76 -18.88 23.31
N SER A 537 13.42 -18.20 22.21
CA SER A 537 14.13 -17.01 21.74
C SER A 537 13.96 -15.83 22.71
N GLU A 538 15.04 -15.07 22.91
CA GLU A 538 15.09 -13.96 23.87
C GLU A 538 15.34 -12.63 23.15
N PHE A 539 14.75 -11.54 23.66
CA PHE A 539 14.82 -10.22 23.02
C PHE A 539 15.18 -9.13 24.02
N ASP A 540 16.18 -8.32 23.66
CA ASP A 540 16.54 -7.10 24.36
C ASP A 540 16.05 -5.85 23.60
N MET A 541 15.90 -4.75 24.33
CA MET A 541 15.60 -3.42 23.78
C MET A 541 16.80 -2.50 23.89
N GLY A 542 17.06 -1.72 22.84
CA GLY A 542 18.12 -0.70 22.83
C GLY A 542 19.53 -1.29 22.86
N GLY A 543 19.70 -2.58 22.54
CA GLY A 543 20.96 -3.30 22.70
C GLY A 543 22.07 -2.71 21.84
N TYR A 544 21.76 -2.36 20.58
CA TYR A 544 22.72 -1.70 19.72
C TYR A 544 23.03 -0.31 20.27
N ALA A 545 22.07 0.58 20.43
CA ALA A 545 22.32 1.95 20.86
C ALA A 545 23.07 2.03 22.20
N ASN A 546 22.80 1.10 23.12
CA ASN A 546 23.40 1.04 24.46
C ASN A 546 24.69 0.18 24.56
N GLY A 547 25.38 -0.06 23.45
CA GLY A 547 26.72 -0.68 23.47
C GLY A 547 26.74 -2.20 23.75
N GLY A 548 25.68 -2.90 23.37
CA GLY A 548 25.55 -4.36 23.45
C GLY A 548 24.78 -4.86 24.68
N GLN A 549 24.33 -3.99 25.58
CA GLN A 549 23.46 -4.34 26.71
C GLN A 549 22.06 -3.78 26.52
N GLY A 550 21.03 -4.61 26.72
CA GLY A 550 19.65 -4.14 26.77
C GLY A 550 19.41 -3.10 27.86
N ILE A 551 18.45 -2.20 27.65
CA ILE A 551 18.10 -1.11 28.58
C ILE A 551 17.06 -1.53 29.63
N ARG A 552 16.41 -2.68 29.45
CA ARG A 552 15.43 -3.25 30.38
C ARG A 552 16.13 -4.17 31.37
N ARG A 553 15.45 -4.49 32.48
CA ARG A 553 16.06 -5.25 33.58
C ARG A 553 16.30 -6.71 33.23
N PHE A 554 15.42 -7.27 32.41
CA PHE A 554 15.47 -8.63 31.93
C PHE A 554 15.15 -8.64 30.44
N SER A 555 15.77 -9.54 29.70
CA SER A 555 15.40 -9.85 28.31
C SER A 555 14.00 -10.43 28.28
N TYR A 556 13.21 -10.10 27.25
CA TYR A 556 11.92 -10.72 27.01
C TYR A 556 12.10 -12.18 26.68
N SER A 557 11.50 -13.06 27.48
CA SER A 557 11.75 -14.51 27.41
C SER A 557 10.65 -15.28 28.12
N THR A 558 10.21 -16.38 27.51
CA THR A 558 9.23 -17.31 28.12
C THR A 558 9.81 -18.06 29.34
N SER A 559 11.13 -18.01 29.54
CA SER A 559 11.81 -18.61 30.68
C SER A 559 11.69 -17.73 31.94
N LEU A 560 11.03 -18.25 32.97
CA LEU A 560 10.97 -17.58 34.29
C LEU A 560 12.33 -17.48 34.99
N LYS A 561 13.37 -18.14 34.46
CA LYS A 561 14.75 -17.99 34.93
C LYS A 561 15.41 -16.76 34.31
N THR A 562 15.18 -16.51 33.02
CA THR A 562 15.72 -15.34 32.32
C THR A 562 14.94 -14.09 32.73
N ASN A 563 13.61 -14.17 32.66
CA ASN A 563 12.73 -13.09 33.08
C ASN A 563 11.78 -13.58 34.20
N PRO A 564 12.07 -13.29 35.48
CA PRO A 564 11.22 -13.67 36.60
C PRO A 564 10.03 -12.71 36.83
N SER A 565 9.81 -11.75 35.94
CA SER A 565 8.78 -10.71 36.11
C SER A 565 7.38 -11.31 36.16
N THR A 566 6.65 -10.94 37.20
CA THR A 566 5.27 -11.35 37.49
C THR A 566 4.50 -10.13 38.01
N PHE A 567 3.16 -10.17 38.01
CA PHE A 567 2.32 -9.02 38.37
C PHE A 567 2.67 -8.39 39.73
N LYS A 568 3.12 -9.17 40.72
CA LYS A 568 3.52 -8.67 42.05
C LYS A 568 4.86 -7.98 42.08
N ILE A 569 5.75 -8.22 41.10
CA ILE A 569 7.08 -7.58 41.07
C ILE A 569 6.97 -6.05 41.06
N MET A 570 5.87 -5.53 40.51
CA MET A 570 5.54 -4.11 40.46
C MET A 570 5.28 -3.44 41.81
N ASP A 571 5.10 -4.21 42.89
CA ASP A 571 4.99 -3.67 44.26
C ASP A 571 6.38 -3.34 44.84
N GLY A 572 7.45 -3.79 44.17
CA GLY A 572 8.82 -3.54 44.58
C GLY A 572 9.29 -2.10 44.34
N PRO A 573 10.24 -1.59 45.14
CA PRO A 573 10.74 -0.22 45.03
C PRO A 573 11.47 0.09 43.72
N ALA A 574 11.88 -0.93 42.95
CA ALA A 574 12.47 -0.74 41.63
C ALA A 574 11.41 -0.42 40.54
N TYR A 575 10.13 -0.62 40.81
CA TYR A 575 9.04 -0.55 39.82
C TYR A 575 8.15 0.70 39.96
N TRP A 576 8.68 1.77 40.57
CA TRP A 576 7.99 3.05 40.67
C TRP A 576 7.88 3.77 39.31
N GLY A 577 8.89 3.67 38.46
CA GLY A 577 8.91 4.27 37.12
C GLY A 577 7.99 3.57 36.13
N VAL A 578 7.60 4.27 35.05
CA VAL A 578 6.75 3.71 33.99
C VAL A 578 7.49 2.64 33.18
N HIS A 579 8.75 2.87 32.82
CA HIS A 579 9.57 1.89 32.07
C HIS A 579 9.66 0.52 32.77
N ALA A 580 9.88 0.53 34.09
CA ALA A 580 9.95 -0.70 34.88
C ALA A 580 8.60 -1.43 34.94
N LYS A 581 7.46 -0.71 34.96
CA LYS A 581 6.16 -1.36 34.83
C LYS A 581 5.92 -1.86 33.40
N GLY A 582 6.42 -1.13 32.40
CA GLY A 582 6.33 -1.48 30.99
C GLY A 582 6.98 -2.80 30.65
N GLU A 583 8.17 -3.10 31.18
CA GLU A 583 8.81 -4.40 30.95
C GLU A 583 7.97 -5.58 31.46
N VAL A 584 7.16 -5.39 32.52
CA VAL A 584 6.26 -6.44 33.00
C VAL A 584 5.08 -6.64 32.06
N TRP A 585 4.54 -5.56 31.49
CA TRP A 585 3.43 -5.62 30.53
C TRP A 585 3.87 -6.21 29.19
N ALA A 586 4.99 -5.74 28.64
CA ALA A 586 5.57 -6.25 27.41
C ALA A 586 5.88 -7.75 27.51
N GLU A 587 6.43 -8.20 28.65
CA GLU A 587 6.67 -9.63 28.90
C GLU A 587 5.35 -10.44 28.92
N MET A 588 4.27 -9.91 29.52
CA MET A 588 2.97 -10.59 29.48
C MET A 588 2.42 -10.70 28.05
N LEU A 589 2.59 -9.67 27.22
CA LEU A 589 2.19 -9.71 25.81
C LEU A 589 3.10 -10.62 24.96
N PHE A 590 4.39 -10.68 25.29
CA PHE A 590 5.33 -11.63 24.69
C PHE A 590 4.86 -13.07 24.94
N GLU A 591 4.48 -13.43 26.16
CA GLU A 591 3.88 -14.76 26.46
C GLU A 591 2.60 -15.02 25.65
N VAL A 592 1.76 -14.01 25.43
CA VAL A 592 0.54 -14.14 24.60
C VAL A 592 0.94 -14.47 23.16
N TYR A 593 1.90 -13.74 22.58
CA TYR A 593 2.40 -14.00 21.24
C TYR A 593 2.99 -15.41 21.13
N GLN A 594 3.88 -15.80 22.06
CA GLN A 594 4.55 -17.10 22.03
C GLN A 594 3.54 -18.26 22.16
N ASN A 595 2.53 -18.12 23.03
CA ASN A 595 1.47 -19.14 23.15
C ASN A 595 0.65 -19.28 21.87
N LEU A 596 0.32 -18.18 21.19
CA LEU A 596 -0.38 -18.24 19.90
C LEU A 596 0.53 -18.77 18.79
N HIS A 597 1.83 -18.50 18.85
CA HIS A 597 2.81 -19.02 17.90
C HIS A 597 3.00 -20.54 17.99
N LEU A 598 2.76 -21.15 19.15
CA LEU A 598 2.67 -22.61 19.27
C LEU A 598 1.50 -23.21 18.48
N ARG A 599 0.49 -22.40 18.12
CA ARG A 599 -0.72 -22.83 17.39
C ARG A 599 -0.73 -22.40 15.94
N LEU A 600 -0.18 -21.24 15.66
CA LEU A 600 -0.27 -20.56 14.39
C LEU A 600 1.11 -20.27 13.82
N PRO A 601 1.29 -20.44 12.51
CA PRO A 601 2.55 -20.09 11.86
C PRO A 601 2.83 -18.59 11.97
N PHE A 602 4.11 -18.24 11.82
CA PHE A 602 4.56 -16.87 11.60
C PHE A 602 4.51 -16.54 10.09
N THR A 603 4.22 -15.28 9.76
CA THR A 603 4.35 -14.74 8.40
C THR A 603 5.23 -13.49 8.39
N GLU A 604 6.04 -13.34 7.34
CA GLU A 604 6.78 -12.10 7.05
C GLU A 604 5.91 -11.08 6.30
N ASP A 605 4.75 -11.50 5.79
CA ASP A 605 3.75 -10.64 5.17
C ASP A 605 2.86 -10.00 6.24
N TRP A 606 3.20 -8.76 6.61
CA TRP A 606 2.47 -7.97 7.59
C TRP A 606 1.17 -7.37 7.04
N TYR A 607 0.95 -7.39 5.72
CA TYR A 607 -0.22 -6.81 5.05
C TYR A 607 -1.22 -7.87 4.59
N THR A 608 -1.11 -9.09 5.10
CA THR A 608 -2.02 -10.17 4.74
C THR A 608 -3.48 -9.83 5.06
N ASP A 609 -4.39 -10.18 4.15
CA ASP A 609 -5.84 -10.03 4.36
C ASP A 609 -6.38 -10.98 5.44
N ASP A 610 -5.72 -12.13 5.65
CA ASP A 610 -6.13 -13.13 6.63
C ASP A 610 -5.39 -12.93 7.96
N THR A 611 -5.81 -11.90 8.69
CA THR A 611 -5.18 -11.50 9.96
C THR A 611 -5.27 -12.57 11.05
N VAL A 612 -6.18 -13.56 10.95
CA VAL A 612 -6.40 -14.59 11.97
C VAL A 612 -5.64 -15.90 11.73
N LYS A 613 -4.97 -16.03 10.59
CA LYS A 613 -4.24 -17.25 10.19
C LYS A 613 -2.84 -17.35 10.78
N TYR A 614 -2.18 -16.23 11.05
CA TYR A 614 -0.81 -16.19 11.55
C TYR A 614 -0.74 -15.60 12.96
N ALA A 615 0.24 -16.06 13.75
CA ALA A 615 0.37 -15.66 15.15
C ALA A 615 0.65 -14.16 15.32
N ASN A 616 1.60 -13.63 14.55
CA ASN A 616 2.01 -12.23 14.63
C ASN A 616 0.90 -11.27 14.19
N THR A 617 0.22 -11.57 13.08
CA THR A 617 -0.88 -10.74 12.56
C THR A 617 -2.09 -10.78 13.48
N LEU A 618 -2.41 -11.96 14.04
CA LEU A 618 -3.51 -12.09 14.99
C LEU A 618 -3.23 -11.30 16.26
N VAL A 619 -2.06 -11.47 16.87
CA VAL A 619 -1.75 -10.77 18.12
C VAL A 619 -1.69 -9.26 17.92
N LEU A 620 -1.15 -8.79 16.78
CA LEU A 620 -1.17 -7.37 16.43
C LEU A 620 -2.60 -6.83 16.36
N GLN A 621 -3.50 -7.52 15.64
CA GLN A 621 -4.92 -7.15 15.57
C GLN A 621 -5.58 -7.13 16.96
N LEU A 622 -5.35 -8.16 17.77
CA LEU A 622 -5.94 -8.26 19.12
C LEU A 622 -5.48 -7.15 20.06
N VAL A 623 -4.21 -6.74 19.97
CA VAL A 623 -3.68 -5.66 20.79
C VAL A 623 -4.22 -4.30 20.32
N VAL A 624 -4.28 -4.05 19.01
CA VAL A 624 -4.87 -2.82 18.45
C VAL A 624 -6.35 -2.70 18.82
N ASP A 625 -7.11 -3.78 18.69
CA ASP A 625 -8.53 -3.79 19.11
C ASP A 625 -8.67 -3.67 20.63
N GLY A 626 -7.78 -4.29 21.40
CA GLY A 626 -7.74 -4.15 22.85
C GLY A 626 -7.51 -2.69 23.30
N LEU A 627 -6.61 -1.97 22.63
CA LEU A 627 -6.37 -0.53 22.84
C LEU A 627 -7.62 0.32 22.58
N LYS A 628 -8.43 -0.03 21.58
CA LYS A 628 -9.71 0.64 21.28
C LYS A 628 -10.80 0.33 22.29
N LEU A 629 -10.80 -0.88 22.86
CA LEU A 629 -11.83 -1.36 23.79
C LEU A 629 -11.60 -0.94 25.24
N GLN A 630 -10.35 -0.76 25.66
CA GLN A 630 -10.01 -0.51 27.06
C GLN A 630 -10.45 0.90 27.51
N PRO A 631 -10.78 1.08 28.81
CA PRO A 631 -11.15 2.39 29.33
C PRO A 631 -9.94 3.34 29.38
N CYS A 632 -10.20 4.64 29.52
CA CYS A 632 -9.17 5.62 29.84
C CYS A 632 -8.50 5.30 31.19
N SER A 633 -7.17 5.44 31.28
CA SER A 633 -6.35 5.07 32.45
C SER A 633 -6.57 3.62 32.93
N PRO A 634 -6.39 2.62 32.05
CA PRO A 634 -6.67 1.24 32.41
C PRO A 634 -5.63 0.68 33.40
N SER A 635 -6.06 -0.29 34.20
CA SER A 635 -5.15 -1.24 34.88
C SER A 635 -4.78 -2.39 33.95
N PHE A 636 -3.72 -3.15 34.28
CA PHE A 636 -3.31 -4.37 33.57
C PHE A 636 -4.48 -5.37 33.47
N ILE A 637 -5.28 -5.48 34.53
CA ILE A 637 -6.47 -6.35 34.57
C ILE A 637 -7.47 -5.91 33.49
N GLN A 638 -7.75 -4.61 33.38
CA GLN A 638 -8.69 -4.08 32.39
C GLN A 638 -8.14 -4.20 30.96
N ALA A 639 -6.85 -3.93 30.75
CA ALA A 639 -6.21 -4.08 29.44
C ALA A 639 -6.18 -5.54 28.99
N ARG A 640 -5.86 -6.48 29.89
CA ARG A 640 -5.98 -7.93 29.66
C ARG A 640 -7.39 -8.30 29.23
N ASP A 641 -8.39 -7.86 30.00
CA ASP A 641 -9.78 -8.19 29.71
C ASP A 641 -10.23 -7.59 28.36
N ALA A 642 -9.71 -6.43 27.97
CA ALA A 642 -9.95 -5.82 26.66
C ALA A 642 -9.37 -6.66 25.51
N ILE A 643 -8.14 -7.18 25.65
CA ILE A 643 -7.51 -8.09 24.66
C ILE A 643 -8.31 -9.40 24.54
N ILE A 644 -8.73 -9.98 25.66
CA ILE A 644 -9.57 -11.20 25.66
C ILE A 644 -10.93 -10.93 25.02
N GLN A 645 -11.50 -9.75 25.24
CA GLN A 645 -12.75 -9.34 24.59
C GLN A 645 -12.56 -9.12 23.08
N ALA A 646 -11.45 -8.55 22.64
CA ALA A 646 -11.10 -8.46 21.21
C ALA A 646 -11.03 -9.85 20.58
N GLU A 647 -10.36 -10.80 21.23
CA GLU A 647 -10.25 -12.17 20.75
C GLU A 647 -11.61 -12.86 20.64
N ARG A 648 -12.46 -12.71 21.65
CA ARG A 648 -13.83 -13.23 21.62
C ARG A 648 -14.64 -12.67 20.45
N VAL A 649 -14.46 -11.39 20.09
CA VAL A 649 -15.19 -10.78 18.98
C VAL A 649 -14.68 -11.30 17.64
N LEU A 650 -13.36 -11.29 17.46
CA LEU A 650 -12.68 -11.59 16.21
C LEU A 650 -12.72 -13.08 15.86
N THR A 651 -12.35 -13.96 16.79
CA THR A 651 -12.15 -15.40 16.53
C THR A 651 -13.25 -16.27 17.14
N LYS A 652 -14.23 -15.66 17.82
CA LYS A 652 -15.28 -16.32 18.61
C LYS A 652 -14.74 -17.13 19.80
N GLY A 653 -13.58 -16.76 20.34
CA GLY A 653 -13.02 -17.38 21.54
C GLY A 653 -12.12 -18.59 21.27
N LYS A 654 -11.70 -18.79 20.02
CA LYS A 654 -10.91 -19.96 19.59
C LYS A 654 -9.59 -20.12 20.36
N TYR A 655 -8.95 -19.01 20.74
CA TYR A 655 -7.66 -18.98 21.42
C TYR A 655 -7.75 -18.42 22.84
N HIS A 656 -8.97 -18.36 23.39
CA HIS A 656 -9.26 -17.82 24.71
C HIS A 656 -8.35 -18.40 25.80
N CYS A 657 -8.15 -19.72 25.78
CA CYS A 657 -7.35 -20.41 26.79
C CYS A 657 -5.84 -20.20 26.61
N ASP A 658 -5.34 -20.05 25.39
CA ASP A 658 -3.92 -19.75 25.13
C ASP A 658 -3.54 -18.37 25.70
N ILE A 659 -4.43 -17.37 25.54
CA ILE A 659 -4.25 -16.02 26.08
C ILE A 659 -4.31 -16.03 27.62
N TRP A 660 -5.30 -16.74 28.21
CA TRP A 660 -5.36 -16.85 29.67
C TRP A 660 -4.15 -17.56 30.26
N LYS A 661 -3.61 -18.59 29.60
CA LYS A 661 -2.39 -19.29 30.02
C LYS A 661 -1.20 -18.33 30.09
N ALA A 662 -1.04 -17.45 29.09
CA ALA A 662 0.03 -16.45 29.07
C ALA A 662 -0.05 -15.48 30.26
N PHE A 663 -1.20 -14.82 30.44
CA PHE A 663 -1.38 -13.87 31.54
C PHE A 663 -1.28 -14.54 32.92
N SER A 664 -1.85 -15.74 33.06
CA SER A 664 -1.83 -16.47 34.34
C SER A 664 -0.43 -16.95 34.71
N LYS A 665 0.40 -17.36 33.73
CA LYS A 665 1.82 -17.71 33.95
C LYS A 665 2.60 -16.56 34.61
N ARG A 666 2.25 -15.31 34.30
CA ARG A 666 2.85 -14.08 34.83
C ARG A 666 2.07 -13.49 36.02
N GLY A 667 1.14 -14.24 36.63
CA GLY A 667 0.41 -13.84 37.83
C GLY A 667 -0.81 -12.95 37.60
N LEU A 668 -1.18 -12.67 36.34
CA LEU A 668 -2.34 -11.86 35.96
C LEU A 668 -3.57 -12.72 35.58
N GLY A 669 -3.81 -13.81 36.30
CA GLY A 669 -4.97 -14.69 36.11
C GLY A 669 -6.30 -14.10 36.62
N PRO A 670 -7.41 -14.85 36.56
CA PRO A 670 -8.78 -14.36 36.74
C PRO A 670 -9.07 -13.85 38.16
N LYS A 671 -8.29 -14.27 39.15
CA LYS A 671 -8.43 -13.79 40.55
C LYS A 671 -7.43 -12.70 40.92
N ALA A 672 -6.61 -12.22 39.97
CA ALA A 672 -5.66 -11.14 40.22
C ALA A 672 -6.39 -9.86 40.61
N LYS A 673 -5.83 -9.11 41.57
CA LYS A 673 -6.47 -7.90 42.14
C LYS A 673 -5.44 -6.85 42.51
N VAL A 674 -5.87 -5.59 42.43
CA VAL A 674 -5.13 -4.43 42.95
C VAL A 674 -5.92 -3.83 44.11
N VAL A 675 -5.28 -3.66 45.25
CA VAL A 675 -5.83 -2.93 46.42
C VAL A 675 -5.05 -1.64 46.59
N GLY A 676 -5.75 -0.54 46.88
CA GLY A 676 -5.10 0.75 47.14
C GLY A 676 -4.54 1.42 45.88
N ALA A 677 -5.18 1.24 44.71
CA ALA A 677 -4.77 1.86 43.44
C ALA A 677 -4.62 3.41 43.48
N ASN A 678 -5.13 4.05 44.54
CA ASN A 678 -5.02 5.49 44.82
C ASN A 678 -4.44 5.79 46.23
N SER A 679 -3.72 4.84 46.83
CA SER A 679 -3.12 4.99 48.15
C SER A 679 -1.78 5.72 48.06
N PRO A 680 -1.51 6.73 48.91
CA PRO A 680 -0.19 7.36 49.01
C PRO A 680 0.91 6.40 49.50
N PHE A 681 0.53 5.20 49.98
CA PHE A 681 1.44 4.13 50.39
C PHE A 681 1.72 3.10 49.29
N GLY A 682 1.23 3.32 48.06
CA GLY A 682 1.40 2.42 46.92
C GLY A 682 0.25 1.42 46.75
N SER A 683 0.17 0.86 45.55
CA SER A 683 -0.77 -0.22 45.19
C SER A 683 -0.23 -1.56 45.68
N VAL A 684 -1.10 -2.43 46.19
CA VAL A 684 -0.75 -3.81 46.55
C VAL A 684 -1.41 -4.77 45.58
N ARG A 685 -0.62 -5.61 44.93
CA ARG A 685 -1.07 -6.60 43.95
C ARG A 685 -1.15 -7.99 44.55
N THR A 686 -2.29 -8.64 44.26
CA THR A 686 -2.51 -10.06 44.51
C THR A 686 -2.49 -10.79 43.18
N GLU A 687 -1.63 -11.79 43.08
CA GLU A 687 -1.47 -12.59 41.87
C GLU A 687 -2.50 -13.71 41.82
N SER A 688 -2.75 -14.17 40.60
CA SER A 688 -3.50 -15.39 40.33
C SER A 688 -2.78 -16.14 39.22
N PHE A 689 -2.41 -17.38 39.48
CA PHE A 689 -1.89 -18.31 38.47
C PHE A 689 -2.96 -19.30 37.99
N ASP A 690 -4.17 -19.20 38.56
CA ASP A 690 -5.33 -20.00 38.15
C ASP A 690 -5.75 -19.71 36.71
N LEU A 691 -6.38 -20.68 36.04
CA LEU A 691 -7.08 -20.48 34.78
C LEU A 691 -8.59 -20.35 35.00
N PRO A 692 -9.35 -19.73 34.07
CA PRO A 692 -10.80 -19.88 34.04
C PRO A 692 -11.19 -21.35 33.99
N LYS A 693 -12.31 -21.72 34.62
CA LYS A 693 -12.76 -23.12 34.69
C LYS A 693 -12.84 -23.80 33.31
N ALA A 694 -13.28 -23.07 32.29
CA ALA A 694 -13.38 -23.58 30.93
C ALA A 694 -12.03 -23.95 30.29
N CYS A 695 -10.91 -23.45 30.84
CA CYS A 695 -9.56 -23.69 30.35
C CYS A 695 -8.75 -24.67 31.22
N ALA A 696 -9.32 -25.13 32.34
CA ALA A 696 -8.65 -26.02 33.29
C ALA A 696 -8.65 -27.49 32.85
N ASP A 697 -9.57 -27.87 31.96
CA ASP A 697 -9.76 -29.24 31.47
C ASP A 697 -9.14 -29.47 30.06
N GLU A 698 -8.55 -28.42 29.47
CA GLU A 698 -7.76 -28.55 28.23
C GLU A 698 -6.32 -28.94 28.58
N ASP A 699 -6.14 -30.23 28.90
CA ASP A 699 -4.83 -30.88 28.92
C ASP A 699 -4.21 -30.74 27.51
N TYR A 700 -3.10 -30.00 27.44
CA TYR A 700 -2.20 -29.90 26.29
C TYR A 700 -0.95 -30.72 26.53
#